data_AF-A0A934F4Q1-F1
#
_entry.id   AF-A0A934F4Q1-F1
#
_cell.length_a   1.000
_cell.length_b   1.000
_cell.length_c   1.000
_cell.angle_alpha   90.00
_cell.angle_beta   90.00
_cell.angle_gamma   90.00
#
_symmetry.space_group_name_H-M   'P 1'
#
loop_
_entity.id
_entity.type
_entity.pdbx_description
1 polymer ?
#
loop_
_entity_poly.entity_id
_entity_poly.type
_entity_poly.pdbx_seq_one_letter_code
_entity_poly.pdbx_strand_id
1 'polypeptide(L)'
;MRDFPILRSSVARRWWPVLAAVAGLFASVLSAAIPDAARADPRFRLGYLVVTHYPGVRSDGTGDATAGLQQAIDDAYAANLVCFLPLGTYVISDTLKCVQWHPLRADGVSLEPNPLKTAAYQFVGEHGSGGARPLIRLVPTAATAARFADSARPRPMLLLRLYESTRYPNPARTEPVDVMATIDGWLNDTSYLFDCRLSNVDFDCGGQAGAIGVVWPAAQGAYVESVRVDARGAHAGFYGLPGRNSGAINLEVVGGEYGIRHGYGAAQAPNREVCAGVTIVGARLIGQTRRAIDYLDFVPLVLIGFAIEKDFGATGATTQPPISVVESTNTSNNTLVLLDGSITLRNAVVGQVAIANPGNTTTAGKTLYLRNLYVTGTTRLVQATGGNGVSTADPARWHRIDEYAYADPRGSTGAFPAGTSFRSFATRSVLDGAVRSAVEPVARLSVDVGPPPTDLISRHLPSGGFPAYEGAASPPAAVVTEAPYGAVAGDNVDAATAARNTAALQAAIDAAAADPRLAGRVFLPKGVFLINNSLTLRANTRFFGAGKTNLSVLGAHASWLPSTTPGVLLQTVDDPRATTYVGNLDLQVPDRNLYEYPFTYLHWRAGAASMTFDLRAVCGLWLTRPRFDPVRTAPFVCCRFDGAGGGRHYFFGNFEQQFTSSATPVNGAGYRSIVIDRTSQPLWFYGFNNEGGKTDRRATDVELLGARHVVMLGLKREGGAPMLTLRDCRDVALLGGGAMREPPAERTGDPAAAYVEITGICSRITVAGLLVQQVGEGAGGYTVRETASDGAALAFPLGAALFQRGSFDWDAEVPGRVPPANTGGGDGGRLVNVAARVRVRAEEGPTIVGFVVAGTGQRTVLVRAVGPGLAALGVGDGVPDPAVRLYRGQTSVADNEDWGGAGGTASAAIFAAAGAFGLPAGSRDAALVATLGAGDYSAHATVRPGTGGSLVIEVFDLQGDASARLTNLSLLGRSGGAVDFPIVGFVLAGTGGRTVLARAVGPSLAAFGVADAVADPALRLFLGGRSLDGNDTWGMGAEVPDLVTATAAAGAFALPVGSRDAALAGALAPGAYTVHLLGGSGRVLAEIYAP
;
A
#
# COMPACT_ATOMS: atom_id res chain seq x y z
N MET A 1 48.20 -34.57 10.15
CA MET A 1 49.44 -34.85 9.39
C MET A 1 49.20 -34.25 7.99
N ARG A 2 49.72 -33.07 7.60
CA ARG A 2 51.12 -32.73 7.19
C ARG A 2 51.66 -33.82 6.24
N ASP A 3 52.03 -33.66 4.96
CA ASP A 3 52.46 -32.55 4.09
C ASP A 3 52.25 -32.90 2.57
N PHE A 4 52.44 -31.90 1.67
CA PHE A 4 52.32 -31.78 0.18
C PHE A 4 53.18 -32.78 -0.69
N PRO A 5 53.21 -32.78 -2.07
CA PRO A 5 52.16 -32.62 -3.12
C PRO A 5 52.40 -33.33 -4.51
N ILE A 6 51.45 -33.13 -5.45
CA ILE A 6 51.58 -33.09 -6.94
C ILE A 6 51.98 -34.38 -7.71
N LEU A 7 50.99 -34.98 -8.39
CA LEU A 7 50.97 -35.50 -9.77
C LEU A 7 50.01 -36.70 -9.87
N ARG A 8 48.77 -36.46 -10.31
CA ARG A 8 48.08 -37.38 -11.23
C ARG A 8 47.10 -36.58 -12.08
N SER A 9 47.64 -36.27 -13.24
CA SER A 9 47.20 -35.33 -14.25
C SER A 9 46.36 -36.01 -15.34
N SER A 10 45.51 -35.18 -15.94
CA SER A 10 45.16 -35.17 -17.38
C SER A 10 44.28 -36.28 -17.98
N VAL A 11 44.34 -37.55 -17.55
CA VAL A 11 43.52 -38.60 -18.19
C VAL A 11 42.07 -38.57 -17.70
N ALA A 12 41.84 -38.45 -16.39
CA ALA A 12 40.48 -38.36 -15.83
C ALA A 12 39.71 -37.09 -16.27
N ARG A 13 40.40 -35.99 -16.60
CA ARG A 13 39.76 -34.74 -17.08
C ARG A 13 39.39 -34.77 -18.56
N ARG A 14 40.06 -35.58 -19.38
CA ARG A 14 39.74 -35.71 -20.82
C ARG A 14 38.56 -36.63 -21.10
N TRP A 15 38.32 -37.62 -20.24
CA TRP A 15 37.22 -38.58 -20.39
C TRP A 15 35.99 -38.25 -19.55
N TRP A 16 36.07 -37.35 -18.57
CA TRP A 16 34.91 -36.90 -17.80
C TRP A 16 33.77 -36.31 -18.65
N PRO A 17 34.02 -35.48 -19.70
CA PRO A 17 32.94 -34.99 -20.56
C PRO A 17 32.27 -36.12 -21.34
N VAL A 18 33.03 -37.15 -21.73
CA VAL A 18 32.55 -38.31 -22.49
C VAL A 18 31.78 -39.27 -21.58
N LEU A 19 32.26 -39.51 -20.36
CA LEU A 19 31.56 -40.30 -19.34
C LEU A 19 30.32 -39.58 -18.80
N ALA A 20 30.33 -38.25 -18.71
CA ALA A 20 29.15 -37.44 -18.40
C ALA A 20 28.14 -37.42 -19.56
N ALA A 21 28.60 -37.44 -20.82
CA ALA A 21 27.73 -37.59 -21.98
C ALA A 21 27.11 -39.00 -22.05
N VAL A 22 27.88 -40.04 -21.75
CA VAL A 22 27.39 -41.44 -21.72
C VAL A 22 26.50 -41.68 -20.50
N ALA A 23 26.78 -41.08 -19.33
CA ALA A 23 25.88 -41.12 -18.16
C ALA A 23 24.61 -40.29 -18.38
N GLY A 24 24.70 -39.17 -19.12
CA GLY A 24 23.55 -38.38 -19.58
C GLY A 24 22.67 -39.14 -20.58
N LEU A 25 23.26 -40.03 -21.39
CA LEU A 25 22.54 -40.92 -22.30
C LEU A 25 21.68 -41.96 -21.55
N PHE A 26 22.08 -42.41 -20.36
CA PHE A 26 21.32 -43.37 -19.55
C PHE A 26 20.39 -42.74 -18.49
N ALA A 27 20.55 -41.46 -18.18
CA ALA A 27 19.61 -40.72 -17.31
C ALA A 27 18.32 -40.28 -18.05
N SER A 28 18.24 -40.51 -19.35
CA SER A 28 17.06 -40.27 -20.19
C SER A 28 16.05 -41.43 -20.12
N VAL A 29 15.58 -41.76 -18.92
CA VAL A 29 14.37 -42.59 -18.81
C VAL A 29 13.16 -41.66 -18.98
N LEU A 30 12.77 -41.49 -20.25
CA LEU A 30 11.45 -41.07 -20.74
C LEU A 30 10.87 -39.73 -20.24
N SER A 31 11.47 -38.59 -20.59
CA SER A 31 10.62 -37.44 -20.97
C SER A 31 10.37 -37.56 -22.47
N ALA A 32 9.13 -37.72 -22.89
CA ALA A 32 8.80 -37.61 -24.31
C ALA A 32 9.26 -36.21 -24.80
N ALA A 33 9.83 -36.12 -26.00
CA ALA A 33 10.08 -34.81 -26.59
C ALA A 33 8.75 -34.06 -26.69
N ILE A 34 8.76 -32.74 -26.43
CA ILE A 34 7.59 -31.85 -26.62
C ILE A 34 6.89 -32.22 -27.94
N PRO A 35 5.55 -32.36 -28.00
CA PRO A 35 4.86 -32.72 -29.23
C PRO A 35 5.18 -31.74 -30.38
N ASP A 36 5.34 -32.24 -31.61
CA ASP A 36 5.59 -31.39 -32.79
C ASP A 36 4.49 -30.35 -33.00
N ALA A 37 3.24 -30.75 -32.75
CA ALA A 37 2.09 -29.84 -32.81
C ALA A 37 2.22 -28.67 -31.81
N ALA A 38 2.75 -28.94 -30.60
CA ALA A 38 2.99 -27.90 -29.60
C ALA A 38 4.13 -26.95 -30.03
N ARG A 39 5.21 -27.46 -30.63
CA ARG A 39 6.29 -26.63 -31.19
C ARG A 39 5.85 -25.78 -32.38
N ALA A 40 4.96 -26.32 -33.21
CA ALA A 40 4.44 -25.65 -34.40
C ALA A 40 3.38 -24.58 -34.08
N ASP A 41 2.82 -24.57 -32.87
CA ASP A 41 1.87 -23.55 -32.44
C ASP A 41 2.53 -22.16 -32.47
N PRO A 42 1.91 -21.15 -33.12
CA PRO A 42 2.47 -19.80 -33.18
C PRO A 42 2.73 -19.15 -31.83
N ARG A 43 2.13 -19.64 -30.75
CA ARG A 43 2.35 -19.14 -29.37
C ARG A 43 3.64 -19.68 -28.75
N PHE A 44 4.21 -20.75 -29.30
CA PHE A 44 5.48 -21.32 -28.83
C PHE A 44 6.61 -20.28 -28.89
N ARG A 45 6.72 -19.54 -30.00
CA ARG A 45 7.71 -18.46 -30.16
C ARG A 45 7.45 -17.24 -29.26
N LEU A 46 6.24 -17.09 -28.73
CA LEU A 46 5.90 -16.03 -27.78
C LEU A 46 6.29 -16.40 -26.34
N GLY A 47 6.50 -17.69 -26.06
CA GLY A 47 6.86 -18.21 -24.74
C GLY A 47 5.84 -19.19 -24.13
N TYR A 48 4.82 -19.62 -24.87
CA TYR A 48 3.74 -20.47 -24.35
C TYR A 48 3.80 -21.90 -24.90
N LEU A 49 3.60 -22.87 -24.02
CA LEU A 49 3.40 -24.28 -24.36
C LEU A 49 1.93 -24.63 -24.14
N VAL A 50 1.21 -24.85 -25.24
CA VAL A 50 -0.24 -25.03 -25.25
C VAL A 50 -0.59 -26.47 -24.92
N VAL A 51 -1.33 -26.68 -23.82
CA VAL A 51 -1.56 -28.02 -23.27
C VAL A 51 -2.42 -28.93 -24.16
N THR A 52 -3.32 -28.37 -24.99
CA THR A 52 -4.25 -29.17 -25.83
C THR A 52 -3.57 -29.92 -26.97
N HIS A 53 -2.26 -29.70 -27.18
CA HIS A 53 -1.45 -30.49 -28.12
C HIS A 53 -0.89 -31.77 -27.49
N TYR A 54 -1.07 -31.97 -26.18
CA TYR A 54 -0.64 -33.17 -25.49
C TYR A 54 -1.68 -34.28 -25.62
N PRO A 55 -1.24 -35.55 -25.78
CA PRO A 55 -2.17 -36.68 -25.87
C PRO A 55 -3.15 -36.74 -24.71
N GLY A 56 -4.44 -36.88 -25.03
CA GLY A 56 -5.52 -37.01 -24.03
C GLY A 56 -5.98 -35.70 -23.39
N VAL A 57 -5.31 -34.56 -23.63
CA VAL A 57 -5.74 -33.27 -23.09
C VAL A 57 -6.89 -32.71 -23.91
N ARG A 58 -8.09 -32.71 -23.33
CA ARG A 58 -9.32 -32.17 -23.94
C ARG A 58 -9.86 -31.04 -23.08
N SER A 59 -10.24 -29.94 -23.72
CA SER A 59 -10.83 -28.75 -23.07
C SER A 59 -12.37 -28.71 -23.17
N ASP A 60 -13.00 -29.77 -23.67
CA ASP A 60 -14.46 -29.86 -23.86
C ASP A 60 -15.20 -30.45 -22.64
N GLY A 61 -14.49 -30.68 -21.53
CA GLY A 61 -15.05 -31.28 -20.32
C GLY A 61 -15.23 -32.79 -20.38
N THR A 62 -14.62 -33.47 -21.36
CA THR A 62 -14.67 -34.93 -21.54
C THR A 62 -13.29 -35.58 -21.47
N GLY A 63 -13.24 -36.86 -21.12
CA GLY A 63 -11.98 -37.61 -20.97
C GLY A 63 -11.17 -37.20 -19.74
N ASP A 64 -10.19 -38.04 -19.38
CA ASP A 64 -9.26 -37.73 -18.29
C ASP A 64 -7.97 -37.12 -18.86
N ALA A 65 -7.78 -35.82 -18.60
CA ALA A 65 -6.65 -35.04 -19.08
C ALA A 65 -5.41 -35.15 -18.17
N THR A 66 -5.49 -35.87 -17.03
CA THR A 66 -4.45 -35.84 -15.97
C THR A 66 -3.05 -36.12 -16.49
N ALA A 67 -2.87 -37.23 -17.23
CA ALA A 67 -1.54 -37.64 -17.70
C ALA A 67 -0.95 -36.66 -18.73
N GLY A 68 -1.76 -36.20 -19.68
CA GLY A 68 -1.33 -35.24 -20.70
C GLY A 68 -1.04 -33.86 -20.13
N LEU A 69 -1.85 -33.39 -19.17
CA LEU A 69 -1.59 -32.14 -18.46
C LEU A 69 -0.33 -32.23 -17.61
N GLN A 70 -0.11 -33.35 -16.91
CA GLN A 70 1.13 -33.54 -16.14
C GLN A 70 2.36 -33.46 -17.05
N GLN A 71 2.34 -34.16 -18.18
CA GLN A 71 3.45 -34.08 -19.14
C GLN A 71 3.66 -32.65 -19.67
N ALA A 72 2.58 -31.91 -19.95
CA ALA A 72 2.69 -30.53 -20.42
C ALA A 72 3.26 -29.58 -19.35
N ILE A 73 2.92 -29.79 -18.06
CA ILE A 73 3.49 -29.05 -16.93
C ILE A 73 5.00 -29.30 -16.84
N ASP A 74 5.40 -30.57 -16.88
CA ASP A 74 6.80 -30.98 -16.76
C ASP A 74 7.65 -30.44 -17.93
N ASP A 75 7.14 -30.55 -19.16
CA ASP A 75 7.80 -30.05 -20.37
C ASP A 75 7.90 -28.51 -20.39
N ALA A 76 6.85 -27.81 -19.96
CA ALA A 76 6.86 -26.35 -19.89
C ALA A 76 7.91 -25.85 -18.89
N TYR A 77 7.98 -26.47 -17.70
CA TYR A 77 9.01 -26.16 -16.72
C TYR A 77 10.42 -26.42 -17.27
N ALA A 78 10.65 -27.59 -17.87
CA ALA A 78 11.95 -27.96 -18.43
C ALA A 78 12.41 -27.04 -19.58
N ALA A 79 11.47 -26.55 -20.40
CA ALA A 79 11.75 -25.65 -21.51
C ALA A 79 11.77 -24.15 -21.12
N ASN A 80 11.55 -23.82 -19.84
CA ASN A 80 11.29 -22.47 -19.35
C ASN A 80 10.23 -21.75 -20.20
N LEU A 81 9.04 -22.34 -20.29
CA LEU A 81 7.86 -21.84 -21.01
C LEU A 81 6.68 -21.74 -20.05
N VAL A 82 5.68 -20.96 -20.45
CA VAL A 82 4.38 -20.92 -19.77
C VAL A 82 3.59 -22.18 -20.13
N CYS A 83 3.18 -22.96 -19.13
CA CYS A 83 2.16 -23.99 -19.29
C CYS A 83 0.81 -23.29 -19.49
N PHE A 84 0.34 -23.27 -20.75
CA PHE A 84 -0.78 -22.43 -21.19
C PHE A 84 -2.03 -23.26 -21.44
N LEU A 85 -3.12 -22.91 -20.74
CA LEU A 85 -4.42 -23.57 -20.83
C LEU A 85 -5.37 -22.71 -21.67
N PRO A 86 -5.71 -23.11 -22.91
CA PRO A 86 -6.81 -22.51 -23.64
C PRO A 86 -8.13 -22.56 -22.87
N LEU A 87 -9.08 -21.69 -23.22
CA LEU A 87 -10.42 -21.69 -22.66
C LEU A 87 -11.08 -23.08 -22.82
N GLY A 88 -11.82 -23.48 -21.78
CA GLY A 88 -12.54 -24.73 -21.75
C GLY A 88 -12.52 -25.38 -20.37
N THR A 89 -13.03 -26.60 -20.29
CA THR A 89 -13.05 -27.43 -19.09
C THR A 89 -12.13 -28.63 -19.26
N TYR A 90 -11.17 -28.77 -18.35
CA TYR A 90 -10.24 -29.89 -18.28
C TYR A 90 -10.62 -30.76 -17.10
N VAL A 91 -10.79 -32.05 -17.34
CA VAL A 91 -11.22 -32.98 -16.29
C VAL A 91 -10.03 -33.83 -15.87
N ILE A 92 -9.76 -33.90 -14.57
CA ILE A 92 -8.62 -34.65 -14.00
C ILE A 92 -9.10 -35.68 -12.97
N SER A 93 -8.48 -36.84 -12.93
CA SER A 93 -8.77 -37.90 -11.95
C SER A 93 -7.77 -37.92 -10.79
N ASP A 94 -6.64 -37.23 -10.90
CA ASP A 94 -5.59 -37.16 -9.88
C ASP A 94 -4.96 -35.77 -9.77
N THR A 95 -4.14 -35.57 -8.74
CA THR A 95 -3.37 -34.36 -8.47
C THR A 95 -2.39 -34.06 -9.61
N LEU A 96 -2.48 -32.84 -10.15
CA LEU A 96 -1.46 -32.23 -11.00
C LEU A 96 -0.33 -31.69 -10.11
N LYS A 97 0.92 -31.96 -10.49
CA LYS A 97 2.09 -31.74 -9.64
C LYS A 97 3.07 -30.79 -10.29
N CYS A 98 3.46 -29.78 -9.53
CA CYS A 98 4.57 -28.87 -9.78
C CYS A 98 5.63 -29.13 -8.70
N VAL A 99 6.43 -30.20 -8.88
CA VAL A 99 7.38 -30.67 -7.87
C VAL A 99 8.82 -30.37 -8.28
N GLN A 100 9.60 -29.83 -7.35
CA GLN A 100 11.05 -29.64 -7.48
C GLN A 100 11.80 -30.51 -6.47
N TRP A 101 12.99 -30.97 -6.85
CA TRP A 101 13.87 -31.76 -5.98
C TRP A 101 15.23 -31.07 -5.85
N HIS A 102 15.67 -30.77 -4.64
CA HIS A 102 16.92 -30.08 -4.33
C HIS A 102 17.87 -30.99 -3.52
N PRO A 103 18.78 -31.75 -4.17
CA PRO A 103 19.74 -32.63 -3.50
C PRO A 103 21.00 -31.88 -3.02
N LEU A 104 21.29 -31.94 -1.71
CA LEU A 104 22.50 -31.37 -1.09
C LEU A 104 23.67 -32.37 -1.00
N ARG A 105 24.92 -31.89 -1.03
CA ARG A 105 26.15 -32.63 -0.66
C ARG A 105 26.35 -32.69 0.86
N ALA A 106 27.23 -33.57 1.32
CA ALA A 106 27.65 -33.68 2.72
C ALA A 106 28.23 -32.39 3.35
N ASP A 107 28.71 -31.46 2.52
CA ASP A 107 29.22 -30.13 2.94
C ASP A 107 28.18 -29.01 2.82
N GLY A 108 26.91 -29.34 2.54
CA GLY A 108 25.81 -28.40 2.38
C GLY A 108 25.74 -27.69 1.02
N VAL A 109 26.60 -28.05 0.05
CA VAL A 109 26.59 -27.48 -1.30
C VAL A 109 25.66 -28.27 -2.22
N SER A 110 24.82 -27.62 -3.03
CA SER A 110 23.97 -28.30 -4.03
C SER A 110 24.80 -29.14 -5.00
N LEU A 111 24.34 -30.34 -5.34
CA LEU A 111 24.96 -31.23 -6.33
C LEU A 111 24.71 -30.80 -7.79
N GLU A 112 23.67 -30.01 -8.03
CA GLU A 112 23.24 -29.52 -9.34
C GLU A 112 23.43 -27.98 -9.41
N PRO A 113 23.78 -27.40 -10.60
CA PRO A 113 23.71 -25.95 -10.77
C PRO A 113 22.30 -25.50 -10.41
N ASN A 114 22.17 -24.57 -9.45
CA ASN A 114 20.90 -24.28 -8.78
C ASN A 114 19.74 -24.12 -9.80
N PRO A 115 18.90 -25.16 -10.00
CA PRO A 115 17.88 -25.14 -11.05
C PRO A 115 16.74 -24.18 -10.69
N LEU A 116 16.66 -23.80 -9.41
CA LEU A 116 15.66 -22.92 -8.80
C LEU A 116 15.79 -21.45 -9.23
N LYS A 117 16.77 -21.14 -10.10
CA LYS A 117 17.08 -19.76 -10.55
C LYS A 117 17.07 -19.61 -12.07
N THR A 118 16.72 -20.67 -12.80
CA THR A 118 16.74 -20.71 -14.27
C THR A 118 15.37 -20.98 -14.88
N ALA A 119 14.46 -21.64 -14.15
CA ALA A 119 13.08 -21.90 -14.54
C ALA A 119 12.17 -21.88 -13.31
N ALA A 120 10.91 -21.52 -13.50
CA ALA A 120 9.86 -21.55 -12.48
C ALA A 120 8.58 -22.10 -13.10
N TYR A 121 7.70 -22.68 -12.28
CA TYR A 121 6.40 -23.12 -12.77
C TYR A 121 5.54 -21.90 -13.14
N GLN A 122 5.25 -21.73 -14.43
CA GLN A 122 4.40 -20.68 -14.98
C GLN A 122 3.10 -21.33 -15.49
N PHE A 123 2.04 -21.34 -14.68
CA PHE A 123 0.77 -21.98 -15.01
C PHE A 123 -0.31 -20.90 -15.28
N VAL A 124 -0.75 -20.78 -16.53
CA VAL A 124 -1.56 -19.64 -16.98
C VAL A 124 -2.73 -20.10 -17.84
N GLY A 125 -3.92 -19.63 -17.51
CA GLY A 125 -5.11 -19.80 -18.34
C GLY A 125 -5.34 -18.65 -19.30
N GLU A 126 -5.92 -18.96 -20.46
CA GLU A 126 -6.31 -17.99 -21.49
C GLU A 126 -7.28 -16.93 -20.96
N HIS A 127 -7.05 -15.67 -21.31
CA HIS A 127 -7.90 -14.55 -20.92
C HIS A 127 -9.11 -14.42 -21.85
N GLY A 128 -10.26 -14.93 -21.41
CA GLY A 128 -11.50 -14.87 -22.18
C GLY A 128 -12.28 -13.56 -22.05
N SER A 129 -13.17 -13.31 -23.01
CA SER A 129 -14.10 -12.18 -22.98
C SER A 129 -14.97 -12.20 -21.72
N GLY A 130 -15.22 -11.04 -21.11
CA GLY A 130 -16.05 -10.93 -19.91
C GLY A 130 -15.43 -11.56 -18.66
N GLY A 131 -14.13 -11.89 -18.67
CA GLY A 131 -13.45 -12.53 -17.54
C GLY A 131 -13.59 -14.05 -17.51
N ALA A 132 -13.97 -14.69 -18.63
CA ALA A 132 -13.99 -16.14 -18.73
C ALA A 132 -12.58 -16.73 -18.57
N ARG A 133 -12.50 -17.88 -17.90
CA ARG A 133 -11.25 -18.59 -17.58
C ARG A 133 -11.38 -20.08 -17.87
N PRO A 134 -10.27 -20.79 -18.14
CA PRO A 134 -10.25 -22.23 -18.14
C PRO A 134 -10.64 -22.79 -16.77
N LEU A 135 -11.38 -23.90 -16.77
CA LEU A 135 -11.80 -24.62 -15.57
C LEU A 135 -11.10 -25.98 -15.50
N ILE A 136 -10.47 -26.29 -14.37
CA ILE A 136 -10.03 -27.64 -14.03
C ILE A 136 -11.01 -28.24 -13.03
N ARG A 137 -11.55 -29.42 -13.31
CA ARG A 137 -12.52 -30.10 -12.42
C ARG A 137 -12.17 -31.56 -12.20
N LEU A 138 -12.53 -32.11 -11.05
CA LEU A 138 -12.38 -33.54 -10.80
C LEU A 138 -13.34 -34.37 -11.68
N VAL A 139 -12.85 -35.50 -12.23
CA VAL A 139 -13.71 -36.45 -12.97
C VAL A 139 -14.74 -37.04 -12.00
N PRO A 140 -16.03 -37.04 -12.34
CA PRO A 140 -17.07 -37.60 -11.46
C PRO A 140 -17.13 -39.13 -11.54
N THR A 141 -16.02 -39.82 -11.23
CA THR A 141 -15.99 -41.28 -11.11
C THR A 141 -15.94 -41.73 -9.65
N ALA A 142 -16.39 -42.95 -9.36
CA ALA A 142 -16.26 -43.55 -8.03
C ALA A 142 -14.79 -43.66 -7.57
N ALA A 143 -13.85 -43.90 -8.50
CA ALA A 143 -12.43 -44.00 -8.19
C ALA A 143 -11.84 -42.63 -7.80
N THR A 144 -12.18 -41.58 -8.54
CA THR A 144 -11.80 -40.20 -8.19
C THR A 144 -12.44 -39.79 -6.86
N ALA A 145 -13.72 -40.10 -6.65
CA ALA A 145 -14.39 -39.80 -5.38
C ALA A 145 -13.71 -40.49 -4.20
N ALA A 146 -13.40 -41.78 -4.30
CA ALA A 146 -12.69 -42.53 -3.26
C ALA A 146 -11.30 -41.94 -2.98
N ARG A 147 -10.59 -41.47 -4.02
CA ARG A 147 -9.24 -40.87 -3.91
C ARG A 147 -9.24 -39.53 -3.17
N PHE A 148 -10.31 -38.76 -3.24
CA PHE A 148 -10.47 -37.45 -2.62
C PHE A 148 -11.50 -37.44 -1.48
N ALA A 149 -11.85 -38.60 -0.92
CA ALA A 149 -12.88 -38.71 0.13
C ALA A 149 -12.37 -38.42 1.55
N ASP A 150 -11.08 -38.63 1.83
CA ASP A 150 -10.54 -38.60 3.20
C ASP A 150 -10.19 -37.17 3.65
N SER A 151 -11.03 -36.56 4.49
CA SER A 151 -10.77 -35.24 5.07
C SER A 151 -9.64 -35.22 6.11
N ALA A 152 -9.26 -36.39 6.66
CA ALA A 152 -8.12 -36.51 7.56
C ALA A 152 -6.78 -36.55 6.79
N ARG A 153 -6.82 -36.88 5.49
CA ARG A 153 -5.66 -36.89 4.57
C ARG A 153 -6.02 -36.11 3.31
N PRO A 154 -6.20 -34.78 3.42
CA PRO A 154 -6.72 -34.00 2.32
C PRO A 154 -5.75 -34.00 1.15
N ARG A 155 -6.28 -33.96 -0.07
CA ARG A 155 -5.53 -34.11 -1.32
C ARG A 155 -5.80 -32.94 -2.27
N PRO A 156 -4.78 -32.25 -2.80
CA PRO A 156 -4.95 -31.14 -3.73
C PRO A 156 -5.26 -31.58 -5.17
N MET A 157 -5.99 -30.76 -5.91
CA MET A 157 -6.08 -30.87 -7.37
C MET A 157 -4.78 -30.39 -8.04
N LEU A 158 -4.20 -29.30 -7.54
CA LEU A 158 -2.92 -28.75 -8.00
C LEU A 158 -1.97 -28.54 -6.82
N LEU A 159 -0.76 -29.11 -6.91
CA LEU A 159 0.25 -29.08 -5.86
C LEU A 159 1.55 -28.45 -6.35
N LEU A 160 1.95 -27.32 -5.76
CA LEU A 160 3.32 -26.80 -5.84
C LEU A 160 4.13 -27.26 -4.63
N ARG A 161 5.32 -27.82 -4.86
CA ARG A 161 6.17 -28.32 -3.78
C ARG A 161 7.65 -28.37 -4.14
N LEU A 162 8.50 -28.17 -3.13
CA LEU A 162 9.94 -28.40 -3.24
C LEU A 162 10.41 -29.37 -2.15
N TYR A 163 11.03 -30.46 -2.56
CA TYR A 163 11.68 -31.41 -1.66
C TYR A 163 13.19 -31.11 -1.56
N GLU A 164 13.66 -30.71 -0.39
CA GLU A 164 15.09 -30.53 -0.10
C GLU A 164 15.63 -31.71 0.70
N SER A 165 16.79 -32.25 0.32
CA SER A 165 17.37 -33.41 1.01
C SER A 165 17.92 -33.03 2.38
N THR A 166 17.73 -33.92 3.36
CA THR A 166 18.16 -33.70 4.76
C THR A 166 19.32 -34.58 5.21
N ARG A 167 19.73 -35.55 4.40
CA ARG A 167 20.75 -36.55 4.76
C ARG A 167 21.59 -36.92 3.54
N TYR A 168 22.85 -37.23 3.78
CA TYR A 168 23.80 -37.70 2.76
C TYR A 168 24.22 -39.16 3.02
N PRO A 169 24.37 -40.02 1.99
CA PRO A 169 23.96 -39.80 0.59
C PRO A 169 22.43 -39.66 0.47
N ASN A 170 21.98 -38.91 -0.55
CA ASN A 170 20.57 -38.55 -0.70
C ASN A 170 19.71 -39.80 -0.95
N PRO A 171 18.51 -39.90 -0.34
CA PRO A 171 17.58 -40.99 -0.63
C PRO A 171 17.09 -40.92 -2.09
N ALA A 172 16.51 -42.02 -2.58
CA ALA A 172 15.83 -42.02 -3.86
C ALA A 172 14.68 -40.98 -3.88
N ARG A 173 14.45 -40.35 -5.03
CA ARG A 173 13.32 -39.43 -5.26
C ARG A 173 12.03 -40.26 -5.37
N THR A 174 11.44 -40.63 -4.25
CA THR A 174 10.18 -41.38 -4.22
C THR A 174 9.04 -40.49 -3.77
N GLU A 175 7.99 -40.41 -4.57
CA GLU A 175 6.79 -39.70 -4.17
C GLU A 175 6.09 -40.39 -3.00
N PRO A 176 5.54 -39.63 -2.03
CA PRO A 176 4.83 -40.19 -0.91
C PRO A 176 3.42 -40.66 -1.34
N VAL A 177 2.92 -41.72 -0.70
CA VAL A 177 1.56 -42.22 -0.91
C VAL A 177 0.53 -41.16 -0.52
N ASP A 178 0.76 -40.51 0.62
CA ASP A 178 0.08 -39.27 0.99
C ASP A 178 0.81 -38.12 0.31
N VAL A 179 0.19 -37.56 -0.75
CA VAL A 179 0.81 -36.51 -1.58
C VAL A 179 1.14 -35.25 -0.77
N MET A 180 0.49 -35.06 0.38
CA MET A 180 0.75 -33.95 1.28
C MET A 180 1.89 -34.25 2.26
N ALA A 181 2.21 -35.52 2.56
CA ALA A 181 3.23 -35.89 3.54
C ALA A 181 4.67 -35.51 3.16
N THR A 182 5.52 -35.34 4.18
CA THR A 182 6.98 -35.35 4.03
C THR A 182 7.51 -36.75 3.75
N ILE A 183 8.60 -36.86 3.00
CA ILE A 183 9.26 -38.12 2.65
C ILE A 183 10.47 -38.33 3.58
N ASP A 184 10.77 -39.56 3.98
CA ASP A 184 11.97 -39.83 4.78
C ASP A 184 13.25 -39.35 4.06
N GLY A 185 14.10 -38.64 4.79
CA GLY A 185 15.29 -38.00 4.25
C GLY A 185 15.06 -36.74 3.40
N TRP A 186 13.81 -36.26 3.26
CA TRP A 186 13.48 -35.00 2.56
C TRP A 186 12.58 -34.10 3.42
N LEU A 187 12.75 -32.78 3.31
CA LEU A 187 11.84 -31.77 3.87
C LEU A 187 11.14 -31.04 2.74
N ASN A 188 9.93 -30.53 3.03
CA ASN A 188 9.35 -29.49 2.19
C ASN A 188 10.01 -28.14 2.53
N ASP A 189 10.66 -27.53 1.54
CA ASP A 189 11.26 -26.20 1.71
C ASP A 189 10.74 -25.21 0.66
N THR A 190 9.69 -24.50 1.04
CA THR A 190 9.08 -23.44 0.25
C THR A 190 9.99 -22.22 0.09
N SER A 191 11.11 -22.14 0.82
CA SER A 191 12.01 -20.99 0.83
C SER A 191 12.72 -20.71 -0.49
N TYR A 192 12.73 -21.68 -1.41
CA TYR A 192 13.40 -21.60 -2.70
C TYR A 192 12.45 -21.68 -3.91
N LEU A 193 11.13 -21.68 -3.69
CA LEU A 193 10.12 -21.68 -4.76
C LEU A 193 9.88 -20.25 -5.29
N PHE A 194 10.86 -19.67 -5.97
CA PHE A 194 10.77 -18.31 -6.50
C PHE A 194 9.94 -18.21 -7.78
N ASP A 195 9.37 -17.04 -8.02
CA ASP A 195 8.73 -16.65 -9.29
C ASP A 195 7.62 -17.58 -9.82
N CYS A 196 7.15 -18.55 -9.02
CA CYS A 196 6.12 -19.50 -9.43
C CYS A 196 4.77 -18.80 -9.59
N ARG A 197 4.14 -18.95 -10.74
CA ARG A 197 2.91 -18.25 -11.13
C ARG A 197 1.76 -19.24 -11.31
N LEU A 198 0.63 -18.92 -10.69
CA LEU A 198 -0.69 -19.47 -11.04
C LEU A 198 -1.60 -18.30 -11.39
N SER A 199 -2.12 -18.26 -12.62
CA SER A 199 -2.83 -17.08 -13.13
C SER A 199 -4.01 -17.48 -14.00
N ASN A 200 -5.16 -16.89 -13.72
CA ASN A 200 -6.35 -16.92 -14.57
C ASN A 200 -6.89 -18.34 -14.87
N VAL A 201 -6.98 -19.21 -13.86
CA VAL A 201 -7.54 -20.57 -13.95
C VAL A 201 -8.51 -20.80 -12.80
N ASP A 202 -9.65 -21.41 -13.08
CA ASP A 202 -10.64 -21.79 -12.07
C ASP A 202 -10.57 -23.29 -11.74
N PHE A 203 -10.97 -23.66 -10.53
CA PHE A 203 -10.97 -25.03 -10.03
C PHE A 203 -12.35 -25.43 -9.46
N ASP A 204 -12.75 -26.67 -9.68
CA ASP A 204 -13.95 -27.26 -9.08
C ASP A 204 -13.60 -28.60 -8.40
N CYS A 205 -13.56 -28.57 -7.08
CA CYS A 205 -13.42 -29.74 -6.20
C CYS A 205 -14.70 -30.06 -5.42
N GLY A 206 -15.83 -29.49 -5.82
CA GLY A 206 -17.11 -29.64 -5.12
C GLY A 206 -17.53 -31.09 -4.92
N GLY A 207 -18.10 -31.38 -3.76
CA GLY A 207 -18.63 -32.70 -3.38
C GLY A 207 -17.59 -33.71 -2.92
N GLN A 208 -16.30 -33.34 -2.84
CA GLN A 208 -15.22 -34.24 -2.44
C GLN A 208 -14.61 -33.82 -1.09
N ALA A 209 -15.03 -34.50 -0.01
CA ALA A 209 -14.74 -34.10 1.38
C ALA A 209 -13.25 -33.91 1.71
N GLY A 210 -12.35 -34.68 1.10
CA GLY A 210 -10.90 -34.57 1.27
C GLY A 210 -10.21 -33.67 0.25
N ALA A 211 -10.93 -33.10 -0.72
CA ALA A 211 -10.27 -32.32 -1.76
C ALA A 211 -9.83 -30.92 -1.29
N ILE A 212 -8.65 -30.52 -1.74
CA ILE A 212 -8.18 -29.13 -1.73
C ILE A 212 -8.14 -28.66 -3.18
N GLY A 213 -8.61 -27.45 -3.48
CA GLY A 213 -8.45 -26.89 -4.82
C GLY A 213 -6.97 -26.75 -5.18
N VAL A 214 -6.29 -25.84 -4.48
CA VAL A 214 -4.91 -25.46 -4.81
C VAL A 214 -4.01 -25.44 -3.58
N VAL A 215 -2.83 -26.04 -3.70
CA VAL A 215 -1.71 -25.86 -2.78
C VAL A 215 -0.61 -25.10 -3.50
N TRP A 216 -0.38 -23.83 -3.13
CA TRP A 216 0.60 -22.97 -3.81
C TRP A 216 1.48 -22.13 -2.86
N PRO A 217 2.13 -22.74 -1.84
CA PRO A 217 3.08 -22.02 -1.01
C PRO A 217 4.37 -21.77 -1.79
N ALA A 218 4.72 -20.50 -1.99
CA ALA A 218 5.87 -20.12 -2.79
C ALA A 218 6.61 -18.91 -2.21
N ALA A 219 7.90 -18.83 -2.51
CA ALA A 219 8.81 -17.78 -2.09
C ALA A 219 8.63 -16.50 -2.94
N GLN A 220 9.59 -15.60 -2.82
CA GLN A 220 9.56 -14.27 -3.36
C GLN A 220 9.33 -14.26 -4.88
N GLY A 221 8.54 -13.31 -5.36
CA GLY A 221 8.22 -13.15 -6.78
C GLY A 221 7.16 -14.11 -7.29
N ALA A 222 6.69 -15.05 -6.47
CA ALA A 222 5.59 -15.92 -6.81
C ALA A 222 4.24 -15.26 -6.53
N TYR A 223 3.22 -15.61 -7.31
CA TYR A 223 1.87 -15.09 -7.08
C TYR A 223 0.77 -16.03 -7.55
N VAL A 224 -0.42 -15.84 -6.97
CA VAL A 224 -1.69 -16.39 -7.45
C VAL A 224 -2.58 -15.24 -7.89
N GLU A 225 -3.05 -15.23 -9.13
CA GLU A 225 -3.82 -14.13 -9.69
C GLU A 225 -5.10 -14.64 -10.37
N SER A 226 -6.25 -14.05 -10.01
CA SER A 226 -7.52 -14.31 -10.70
C SER A 226 -7.90 -15.79 -10.72
N VAL A 227 -8.01 -16.40 -9.54
CA VAL A 227 -8.38 -17.82 -9.38
C VAL A 227 -9.65 -17.93 -8.56
N ARG A 228 -10.64 -18.66 -9.11
CA ARG A 228 -11.82 -19.09 -8.36
C ARG A 228 -11.74 -20.58 -8.03
N VAL A 229 -12.11 -20.96 -6.81
CA VAL A 229 -12.28 -22.36 -6.40
C VAL A 229 -13.72 -22.60 -5.94
N ASP A 230 -14.42 -23.51 -6.61
CA ASP A 230 -15.65 -24.09 -6.10
C ASP A 230 -15.30 -25.28 -5.20
N ALA A 231 -15.43 -25.08 -3.89
CA ALA A 231 -15.05 -26.01 -2.84
C ALA A 231 -16.26 -26.49 -2.02
N ARG A 232 -17.51 -26.36 -2.52
CA ARG A 232 -18.70 -26.78 -1.76
C ARG A 232 -18.59 -28.25 -1.33
N GLY A 233 -18.59 -28.50 -0.02
CA GLY A 233 -18.43 -29.85 0.54
C GLY A 233 -17.01 -30.42 0.48
N ALA A 234 -16.00 -29.61 0.14
CA ALA A 234 -14.59 -29.98 0.12
C ALA A 234 -13.82 -29.49 1.36
N HIS A 235 -12.57 -29.91 1.51
CA HIS A 235 -11.74 -29.56 2.66
C HIS A 235 -11.33 -28.08 2.65
N ALA A 236 -10.73 -27.62 1.54
CA ALA A 236 -10.32 -26.22 1.42
C ALA A 236 -10.30 -25.72 -0.03
N GLY A 237 -10.52 -24.42 -0.22
CA GLY A 237 -10.23 -23.77 -1.49
C GLY A 237 -8.71 -23.73 -1.75
N PHE A 238 -8.00 -23.04 -0.86
CA PHE A 238 -6.54 -22.94 -0.89
C PHE A 238 -5.90 -23.49 0.38
N TYR A 239 -4.75 -24.12 0.22
CA TYR A 239 -3.85 -24.49 1.31
C TYR A 239 -2.44 -23.96 1.02
N GLY A 240 -2.03 -22.92 1.76
CA GLY A 240 -0.81 -22.17 1.49
C GLY A 240 -0.95 -21.28 0.25
N LEU A 241 -0.45 -20.06 0.37
CA LEU A 241 -0.34 -19.09 -0.72
C LEU A 241 1.11 -18.57 -0.80
N PRO A 242 1.48 -17.90 -1.92
CA PRO A 242 2.77 -17.23 -2.02
C PRO A 242 2.98 -16.25 -0.87
N GLY A 243 4.21 -16.22 -0.36
CA GLY A 243 4.54 -15.43 0.81
C GLY A 243 5.73 -14.51 0.65
N ARG A 244 6.35 -14.14 1.77
CA ARG A 244 7.50 -13.20 1.87
C ARG A 244 7.18 -11.88 1.20
N ASN A 245 5.97 -11.44 1.46
CA ASN A 245 5.36 -10.25 0.89
C ASN A 245 5.48 -10.23 -0.63
N SER A 246 5.27 -11.40 -1.23
CA SER A 246 4.51 -11.57 -2.48
C SER A 246 3.06 -11.92 -2.08
N GLY A 247 2.27 -12.54 -2.96
CA GLY A 247 0.93 -12.95 -2.52
C GLY A 247 -0.07 -13.35 -3.57
N ALA A 248 -1.32 -13.03 -3.30
CA ALA A 248 -2.43 -13.37 -4.15
C ALA A 248 -3.34 -12.17 -4.43
N ILE A 249 -3.95 -12.15 -5.61
CA ILE A 249 -4.84 -11.09 -6.04
C ILE A 249 -6.08 -11.63 -6.75
N ASN A 250 -7.24 -11.04 -6.46
CA ASN A 250 -8.52 -11.38 -7.08
C ASN A 250 -8.92 -12.86 -6.90
N LEU A 251 -8.98 -13.31 -5.65
CA LEU A 251 -9.36 -14.68 -5.30
C LEU A 251 -10.85 -14.80 -5.01
N GLU A 252 -11.44 -15.94 -5.38
CA GLU A 252 -12.79 -16.33 -4.96
C GLU A 252 -12.81 -17.78 -4.49
N VAL A 253 -13.42 -18.05 -3.34
CA VAL A 253 -13.70 -19.41 -2.86
C VAL A 253 -15.15 -19.52 -2.45
N VAL A 254 -15.86 -20.47 -3.07
CA VAL A 254 -17.27 -20.78 -2.77
C VAL A 254 -17.33 -22.14 -2.07
N GLY A 255 -17.79 -22.16 -0.82
CA GLY A 255 -17.85 -23.35 0.02
C GLY A 255 -16.50 -23.71 0.66
N GLY A 256 -16.38 -24.98 1.05
CA GLY A 256 -15.23 -25.55 1.74
C GLY A 256 -15.39 -25.54 3.27
N GLU A 257 -14.70 -26.43 3.97
CA GLU A 257 -14.49 -26.20 5.42
C GLU A 257 -13.69 -24.91 5.62
N TYR A 258 -12.62 -24.78 4.84
CA TYR A 258 -11.74 -23.61 4.85
C TYR A 258 -11.78 -22.89 3.50
N GLY A 259 -11.77 -21.57 3.52
CA GLY A 259 -11.59 -20.77 2.31
C GLY A 259 -10.12 -20.80 1.94
N ILE A 260 -9.32 -20.19 2.80
CA ILE A 260 -7.87 -20.16 2.72
C ILE A 260 -7.31 -20.67 4.05
N ARG A 261 -6.54 -21.75 3.99
CA ARG A 261 -5.79 -22.27 5.12
C ARG A 261 -4.30 -22.02 4.88
N HIS A 262 -3.65 -21.29 5.78
CA HIS A 262 -2.24 -20.94 5.67
C HIS A 262 -1.61 -21.16 7.03
N GLY A 263 -0.91 -22.28 7.23
CA GLY A 263 -0.39 -22.62 8.56
C GLY A 263 0.78 -23.59 8.62
N TYR A 264 1.76 -23.30 9.49
CA TYR A 264 2.69 -24.31 10.03
C TYR A 264 1.88 -25.34 10.83
N GLY A 265 1.76 -26.59 10.40
CA GLY A 265 0.98 -27.60 11.12
C GLY A 265 1.33 -27.69 12.61
N ALA A 266 0.32 -27.76 13.48
CA ALA A 266 0.53 -28.08 14.90
C ALA A 266 0.91 -29.56 15.04
N ALA A 267 2.05 -29.85 15.68
CA ALA A 267 2.53 -31.06 16.39
C ALA A 267 2.18 -32.50 15.92
N GLN A 268 1.33 -32.73 14.93
CA GLN A 268 0.88 -34.06 14.47
C GLN A 268 0.85 -34.21 12.94
N ALA A 269 1.25 -33.20 12.16
CA ALA A 269 1.53 -33.34 10.73
C ALA A 269 2.87 -32.63 10.41
N PRO A 270 3.93 -33.36 10.02
CA PRO A 270 5.27 -32.80 9.78
C PRO A 270 5.39 -31.88 8.54
N ASN A 271 4.27 -31.45 7.95
CA ASN A 271 4.24 -30.84 6.62
C ASN A 271 4.43 -29.32 6.69
N ARG A 272 5.64 -28.86 6.33
CA ARG A 272 6.04 -27.44 6.20
C ARG A 272 5.46 -26.78 4.92
N GLU A 273 4.16 -26.84 4.72
CA GLU A 273 3.51 -26.35 3.48
C GLU A 273 3.14 -24.86 3.51
N VAL A 274 4.03 -24.02 4.04
CA VAL A 274 3.81 -22.57 4.13
C VAL A 274 5.04 -21.78 3.76
N CYS A 275 4.82 -20.61 3.17
CA CYS A 275 5.83 -19.59 2.98
C CYS A 275 5.50 -18.38 3.87
N ALA A 276 6.54 -17.69 4.35
CA ALA A 276 6.48 -16.72 5.44
C ALA A 276 5.65 -15.47 5.11
N GLY A 277 4.42 -15.37 5.63
CA GLY A 277 3.54 -14.22 5.44
C GLY A 277 2.77 -14.30 4.12
N VAL A 278 1.69 -13.55 3.96
CA VAL A 278 1.01 -13.42 2.65
C VAL A 278 0.29 -12.08 2.56
N THR A 279 0.37 -11.45 1.39
CA THR A 279 -0.48 -10.30 1.03
C THR A 279 -1.60 -10.77 0.11
N ILE A 280 -2.85 -10.56 0.49
CA ILE A 280 -4.03 -10.93 -0.31
C ILE A 280 -4.77 -9.65 -0.67
N VAL A 281 -4.93 -9.39 -1.97
CA VAL A 281 -5.60 -8.20 -2.50
C VAL A 281 -6.85 -8.61 -3.26
N GLY A 282 -8.04 -8.28 -2.80
CA GLY A 282 -9.27 -8.73 -3.44
C GLY A 282 -9.55 -10.21 -3.15
N ALA A 283 -10.39 -10.48 -2.14
CA ALA A 283 -10.83 -11.84 -1.84
C ALA A 283 -12.34 -11.92 -1.59
N ARG A 284 -13.00 -12.92 -2.18
CA ARG A 284 -14.38 -13.31 -1.86
C ARG A 284 -14.38 -14.70 -1.27
N LEU A 285 -14.77 -14.84 0.00
CA LEU A 285 -14.82 -16.12 0.71
C LEU A 285 -16.24 -16.34 1.19
N ILE A 286 -16.96 -17.23 0.49
CA ILE A 286 -18.41 -17.35 0.60
C ILE A 286 -18.76 -18.78 1.03
N GLY A 287 -19.51 -18.91 2.13
CA GLY A 287 -20.13 -20.18 2.53
C GLY A 287 -19.19 -21.19 3.17
N GLN A 288 -18.07 -20.75 3.78
CA GLN A 288 -17.18 -21.66 4.50
C GLN A 288 -17.84 -22.24 5.77
N THR A 289 -17.83 -23.55 5.91
CA THR A 289 -18.48 -24.22 7.04
C THR A 289 -17.66 -24.12 8.32
N ARG A 290 -16.32 -24.00 8.24
CA ARG A 290 -15.43 -23.82 9.39
C ARG A 290 -14.89 -22.40 9.49
N ARG A 291 -13.89 -22.03 8.69
CA ARG A 291 -13.27 -20.68 8.71
C ARG A 291 -13.09 -20.16 7.29
N ALA A 292 -13.35 -18.87 7.08
CA ALA A 292 -12.99 -18.22 5.82
C ALA A 292 -11.46 -18.19 5.68
N ILE A 293 -10.77 -17.76 6.74
CA ILE A 293 -9.32 -17.72 6.82
C ILE A 293 -8.85 -18.41 8.10
N ASP A 294 -7.95 -19.37 7.94
CA ASP A 294 -7.23 -20.02 9.04
C ASP A 294 -5.74 -19.74 8.89
N TYR A 295 -5.19 -18.85 9.72
CA TYR A 295 -3.84 -18.28 9.55
C TYR A 295 -2.91 -18.60 10.72
N LEU A 296 -1.74 -19.15 10.41
CA LEU A 296 -0.67 -19.50 11.34
C LEU A 296 0.72 -19.31 10.69
N ASP A 297 1.37 -18.20 10.99
CA ASP A 297 2.67 -17.85 10.42
C ASP A 297 3.45 -16.92 11.35
N PHE A 298 4.75 -16.78 11.12
CA PHE A 298 5.66 -15.91 11.86
C PHE A 298 5.84 -14.52 11.20
N VAL A 299 5.15 -14.26 10.09
CA VAL A 299 5.05 -12.98 9.37
C VAL A 299 3.56 -12.58 9.29
N PRO A 300 3.20 -11.28 9.15
CA PRO A 300 1.79 -10.88 9.12
C PRO A 300 1.01 -11.38 7.90
N LEU A 301 -0.27 -11.68 8.10
CA LEU A 301 -1.26 -11.69 7.02
C LEU A 301 -1.66 -10.24 6.74
N VAL A 302 -1.59 -9.81 5.48
CA VAL A 302 -2.13 -8.52 5.04
C VAL A 302 -3.27 -8.80 4.06
N LEU A 303 -4.52 -8.58 4.48
CA LEU A 303 -5.72 -8.80 3.67
C LEU A 303 -6.39 -7.46 3.35
N ILE A 304 -6.52 -7.16 2.06
CA ILE A 304 -6.94 -5.85 1.56
C ILE A 304 -8.08 -6.05 0.56
N GLY A 305 -9.18 -5.31 0.69
CA GLY A 305 -10.29 -5.41 -0.25
C GLY A 305 -10.94 -6.79 -0.20
N PHE A 306 -11.82 -7.07 0.76
CA PHE A 306 -12.37 -8.42 0.91
C PHE A 306 -13.85 -8.47 1.28
N ALA A 307 -14.49 -9.57 0.93
CA ALA A 307 -15.84 -9.91 1.35
C ALA A 307 -15.87 -11.34 1.88
N ILE A 308 -16.33 -11.49 3.13
CA ILE A 308 -16.51 -12.78 3.78
C ILE A 308 -17.98 -12.95 4.12
N GLU A 309 -18.56 -14.06 3.66
CA GLU A 309 -19.93 -14.44 4.02
C GLU A 309 -19.91 -15.82 4.65
N LYS A 310 -20.27 -15.91 5.92
CA LYS A 310 -20.41 -17.19 6.63
C LYS A 310 -21.86 -17.39 7.04
N ASP A 311 -22.44 -18.52 6.66
CA ASP A 311 -23.75 -18.95 7.11
C ASP A 311 -23.61 -20.03 8.18
N PHE A 312 -24.05 -19.72 9.40
CA PHE A 312 -24.05 -20.67 10.52
C PHE A 312 -25.20 -21.68 10.46
N GLY A 313 -26.19 -21.47 9.61
CA GLY A 313 -27.30 -22.41 9.35
C GLY A 313 -27.01 -23.41 8.24
N ALA A 314 -25.89 -23.27 7.51
CA ALA A 314 -25.53 -24.19 6.43
C ALA A 314 -25.17 -25.59 6.96
N THR A 315 -25.44 -26.62 6.17
CA THR A 315 -25.08 -28.01 6.52
C THR A 315 -23.58 -28.14 6.75
N GLY A 316 -23.20 -28.70 7.90
CA GLY A 316 -21.79 -28.86 8.29
C GLY A 316 -21.15 -27.60 8.88
N ALA A 317 -21.87 -26.49 9.01
CA ALA A 317 -21.36 -25.27 9.62
C ALA A 317 -21.01 -25.47 11.10
N THR A 318 -19.81 -25.03 11.48
CA THR A 318 -19.32 -24.99 12.86
C THR A 318 -19.61 -23.64 13.50
N THR A 319 -19.50 -23.57 14.82
CA THR A 319 -19.58 -22.32 15.60
C THR A 319 -18.29 -21.49 15.57
N GLN A 320 -17.29 -21.89 14.77
CA GLN A 320 -16.03 -21.14 14.70
C GLN A 320 -16.24 -19.81 13.95
N PRO A 321 -15.57 -18.73 14.37
CA PRO A 321 -15.65 -17.45 13.69
C PRO A 321 -15.03 -17.55 12.30
N PRO A 322 -15.46 -16.71 11.32
CA PRO A 322 -14.91 -16.77 9.97
C PRO A 322 -13.42 -16.42 9.92
N ILE A 323 -12.94 -15.51 10.79
CA ILE A 323 -11.52 -15.22 10.97
C ILE A 323 -11.14 -15.51 12.42
N SER A 324 -10.08 -16.29 12.60
CA SER A 324 -9.48 -16.53 13.91
C SER A 324 -7.97 -16.53 13.78
N VAL A 325 -7.32 -15.89 14.73
CA VAL A 325 -5.91 -16.11 14.98
C VAL A 325 -5.74 -17.46 15.70
N VAL A 326 -4.79 -18.31 15.29
CA VAL A 326 -4.53 -19.59 15.96
C VAL A 326 -3.80 -19.35 17.29
N GLU A 327 -4.27 -19.98 18.37
CA GLU A 327 -3.59 -19.95 19.67
C GLU A 327 -2.19 -20.56 19.55
N SER A 328 -1.18 -19.79 19.94
CA SER A 328 0.22 -20.26 19.99
C SER A 328 0.91 -19.64 21.20
N THR A 329 1.93 -20.31 21.72
CA THR A 329 2.75 -19.80 22.82
C THR A 329 3.68 -18.65 22.39
N ASN A 330 3.83 -18.38 21.08
CA ASN A 330 4.66 -17.31 20.53
C ASN A 330 3.81 -16.06 20.21
N THR A 331 4.02 -14.97 20.94
CA THR A 331 3.23 -13.72 20.86
C THR A 331 3.45 -12.92 19.58
N SER A 332 4.60 -13.11 18.91
CA SER A 332 4.94 -12.44 17.65
C SER A 332 4.43 -13.15 16.40
N ASN A 333 3.89 -14.37 16.52
CA ASN A 333 3.29 -15.07 15.40
C ASN A 333 1.83 -14.67 15.20
N ASN A 334 1.32 -14.86 13.98
CA ASN A 334 -0.09 -14.79 13.60
C ASN A 334 -0.68 -13.37 13.67
N THR A 335 0.12 -12.36 13.31
CA THR A 335 -0.36 -10.97 13.19
C THR A 335 -1.29 -10.83 12.00
N LEU A 336 -2.42 -10.14 12.19
CA LEU A 336 -3.37 -9.84 11.11
C LEU A 336 -3.45 -8.33 10.87
N VAL A 337 -3.37 -7.95 9.60
CA VAL A 337 -3.61 -6.61 9.09
C VAL A 337 -4.76 -6.69 8.10
N LEU A 338 -5.92 -6.13 8.46
CA LEU A 338 -7.14 -6.18 7.63
C LEU A 338 -7.54 -4.75 7.22
N LEU A 339 -7.65 -4.50 5.92
CA LEU A 339 -7.98 -3.19 5.34
C LEU A 339 -9.12 -3.33 4.32
N ASP A 340 -10.09 -2.41 4.35
CA ASP A 340 -11.17 -2.28 3.38
C ASP A 340 -11.92 -3.61 3.14
N GLY A 341 -12.79 -3.99 4.07
CA GLY A 341 -13.47 -5.29 3.95
C GLY A 341 -14.84 -5.36 4.58
N SER A 342 -15.59 -6.40 4.23
CA SER A 342 -16.90 -6.69 4.78
C SER A 342 -17.00 -8.13 5.30
N ILE A 343 -17.63 -8.32 6.45
CA ILE A 343 -17.94 -9.63 7.05
C ILE A 343 -19.44 -9.71 7.33
N THR A 344 -20.10 -10.69 6.70
CA THR A 344 -21.52 -10.96 6.87
C THR A 344 -21.71 -12.31 7.55
N LEU A 345 -22.34 -12.32 8.73
CA LEU A 345 -22.70 -13.55 9.43
C LEU A 345 -24.20 -13.83 9.26
N ARG A 346 -24.56 -14.88 8.52
CA ARG A 346 -25.95 -15.31 8.33
C ARG A 346 -26.31 -16.37 9.36
N ASN A 347 -27.55 -16.33 9.84
CA ASN A 347 -28.10 -17.28 10.83
C ASN A 347 -27.22 -17.45 12.09
N ALA A 348 -26.48 -16.39 12.45
CA ALA A 348 -25.61 -16.41 13.62
C ALA A 348 -26.45 -16.41 14.91
N VAL A 349 -26.13 -17.33 15.82
CA VAL A 349 -26.72 -17.32 17.17
C VAL A 349 -26.08 -16.25 18.04
N VAL A 350 -26.77 -15.87 19.13
CA VAL A 350 -26.26 -14.88 20.10
C VAL A 350 -24.86 -15.28 20.58
N GLY A 351 -23.93 -14.33 20.54
CA GLY A 351 -22.56 -14.52 21.02
C GLY A 351 -21.54 -14.97 19.96
N GLN A 352 -21.96 -15.18 18.71
CA GLN A 352 -21.03 -15.44 17.59
C GLN A 352 -20.09 -14.27 17.35
N VAL A 353 -18.84 -14.55 16.99
CA VAL A 353 -17.78 -13.54 16.81
C VAL A 353 -17.40 -13.43 15.35
N ALA A 354 -17.18 -12.21 14.83
CA ALA A 354 -16.69 -12.03 13.47
C ALA A 354 -15.16 -12.23 13.37
N ILE A 355 -14.39 -11.60 14.25
CA ILE A 355 -12.92 -11.72 14.27
C ILE A 355 -12.47 -12.14 15.67
N ALA A 356 -11.86 -13.32 15.79
CA ALA A 356 -11.36 -13.81 17.07
C ALA A 356 -9.83 -13.67 17.19
N ASN A 357 -9.41 -13.03 18.28
CA ASN A 357 -8.03 -13.00 18.75
C ASN A 357 -7.94 -13.63 20.13
N PRO A 358 -8.02 -14.97 20.21
CA PRO A 358 -8.03 -15.66 21.49
C PRO A 358 -6.66 -15.57 22.16
N GLY A 359 -6.65 -15.04 23.38
CA GLY A 359 -5.58 -15.18 24.36
C GLY A 359 -6.23 -15.29 25.74
N ASN A 360 -5.46 -15.66 26.75
CA ASN A 360 -5.96 -15.83 28.12
C ASN A 360 -4.97 -15.24 29.15
N THR A 361 -5.12 -15.65 30.42
CA THR A 361 -4.24 -15.18 31.51
C THR A 361 -2.81 -15.70 31.38
N THR A 362 -2.58 -16.82 30.67
CA THR A 362 -1.28 -17.47 30.45
C THR A 362 -0.76 -17.36 29.01
N THR A 363 -1.60 -17.00 28.02
CA THR A 363 -1.24 -16.76 26.62
C THR A 363 -1.62 -15.35 26.17
N ALA A 364 -0.66 -14.60 25.60
CA ALA A 364 -0.92 -13.25 25.09
C ALA A 364 -1.80 -13.28 23.83
N GLY A 365 -2.69 -12.28 23.68
CA GLY A 365 -3.38 -12.05 22.41
C GLY A 365 -2.40 -11.62 21.32
N LYS A 366 -2.73 -11.83 20.05
CA LYS A 366 -1.83 -11.48 18.93
C LYS A 366 -2.02 -10.04 18.47
N THR A 367 -1.00 -9.47 17.83
CA THR A 367 -1.09 -8.13 17.24
C THR A 367 -2.16 -8.11 16.15
N LEU A 368 -3.08 -7.15 16.23
CA LEU A 368 -4.09 -6.89 15.20
C LEU A 368 -4.05 -5.43 14.78
N TYR A 369 -4.21 -5.18 13.48
CA TYR A 369 -4.57 -3.88 12.96
C TYR A 369 -5.70 -4.02 11.95
N LEU A 370 -6.84 -3.39 12.22
CA LEU A 370 -8.06 -3.47 11.43
C LEU A 370 -8.47 -2.06 11.04
N ARG A 371 -8.88 -1.85 9.79
CA ARG A 371 -9.30 -0.54 9.32
C ARG A 371 -10.38 -0.62 8.26
N ASN A 372 -11.38 0.25 8.38
CA ASN A 372 -12.49 0.38 7.42
C ASN A 372 -13.19 -0.97 7.15
N LEU A 373 -13.53 -1.69 8.24
CA LEU A 373 -14.19 -3.00 8.15
C LEU A 373 -15.66 -2.89 8.50
N TYR A 374 -16.52 -3.34 7.58
CA TYR A 374 -17.96 -3.40 7.76
C TYR A 374 -18.35 -4.79 8.27
N VAL A 375 -19.15 -4.85 9.33
CA VAL A 375 -19.57 -6.11 9.93
C VAL A 375 -21.07 -6.08 10.20
N THR A 376 -21.77 -7.16 9.85
CA THR A 376 -23.19 -7.37 10.16
C THR A 376 -23.46 -8.83 10.53
N GLY A 377 -24.60 -9.08 11.18
CA GLY A 377 -25.01 -10.40 11.65
C GLY A 377 -24.51 -10.77 13.04
N THR A 378 -23.83 -9.86 13.75
CA THR A 378 -23.38 -10.07 15.13
C THR A 378 -23.20 -8.76 15.91
N THR A 379 -23.34 -8.86 17.23
CA THR A 379 -22.97 -7.82 18.21
C THR A 379 -21.52 -7.93 18.70
N ARG A 380 -20.76 -8.96 18.33
CA ARG A 380 -19.36 -9.16 18.76
C ARG A 380 -18.44 -9.08 17.54
N LEU A 381 -18.00 -7.86 17.24
CA LEU A 381 -17.21 -7.57 16.04
C LEU A 381 -15.80 -8.15 16.19
N VAL A 382 -15.15 -7.86 17.33
CA VAL A 382 -13.80 -8.34 17.64
C VAL A 382 -13.79 -8.93 19.04
N GLN A 383 -13.27 -10.15 19.18
CA GLN A 383 -12.92 -10.73 20.48
C GLN A 383 -11.43 -10.56 20.73
N ALA A 384 -11.07 -10.03 21.90
CA ALA A 384 -9.70 -9.96 22.39
C ALA A 384 -9.65 -10.22 23.92
N THR A 385 -8.46 -10.59 24.42
CA THR A 385 -8.21 -10.94 25.82
C THR A 385 -8.53 -9.79 26.79
N GLY A 386 -9.01 -10.12 27.99
CA GLY A 386 -9.16 -9.13 29.07
C GLY A 386 -10.27 -8.10 28.86
N GLY A 387 -11.26 -8.39 28.00
CA GLY A 387 -12.37 -7.48 27.71
C GLY A 387 -12.06 -6.41 26.65
N ASN A 388 -10.88 -6.47 26.03
CA ASN A 388 -10.41 -5.51 25.03
C ASN A 388 -11.04 -5.67 23.64
N GLY A 389 -12.14 -6.42 23.53
CA GLY A 389 -12.87 -6.60 22.28
C GLY A 389 -13.74 -5.40 21.92
N VAL A 390 -14.42 -5.48 20.77
CA VAL A 390 -15.37 -4.47 20.30
C VAL A 390 -16.72 -5.11 20.04
N SER A 391 -17.77 -4.52 20.62
CA SER A 391 -19.15 -4.98 20.54
C SER A 391 -20.14 -3.85 20.24
N THR A 392 -21.30 -4.21 19.71
CA THR A 392 -22.42 -3.31 19.35
C THR A 392 -23.75 -3.85 19.87
N ALA A 393 -24.83 -3.07 19.75
CA ALA A 393 -26.14 -3.43 20.31
C ALA A 393 -27.04 -4.25 19.36
N ASP A 394 -26.99 -3.97 18.05
CA ASP A 394 -27.92 -4.54 17.07
C ASP A 394 -27.18 -5.40 16.02
N PRO A 395 -27.39 -6.73 15.98
CA PRO A 395 -26.74 -7.59 14.99
C PRO A 395 -27.30 -7.43 13.57
N ALA A 396 -28.49 -6.83 13.38
CA ALA A 396 -29.12 -6.69 12.07
C ALA A 396 -28.59 -5.48 11.27
N ARG A 397 -27.92 -4.54 11.93
CA ARG A 397 -27.33 -3.36 11.29
C ARG A 397 -25.91 -3.62 10.82
N TRP A 398 -25.44 -2.76 9.92
CA TRP A 398 -24.02 -2.67 9.60
C TRP A 398 -23.33 -1.79 10.62
N HIS A 399 -22.17 -2.22 11.08
CA HIS A 399 -21.26 -1.44 11.91
C HIS A 399 -19.90 -1.36 11.22
N ARG A 400 -19.19 -0.26 11.38
CA ARG A 400 -17.88 -0.06 10.77
C ARG A 400 -16.79 0.11 11.83
N ILE A 401 -15.87 -0.84 11.89
CA ILE A 401 -14.60 -0.67 12.59
C ILE A 401 -13.79 0.34 11.76
N ASP A 402 -13.80 1.60 12.21
CA ASP A 402 -13.04 2.67 11.57
C ASP A 402 -11.54 2.39 11.70
N GLU A 403 -11.12 2.04 12.92
CA GLU A 403 -9.75 1.63 13.24
C GLU A 403 -9.74 0.82 14.53
N TYR A 404 -9.06 -0.32 14.51
CA TYR A 404 -8.80 -1.11 15.71
C TYR A 404 -7.36 -1.61 15.70
N ALA A 405 -6.58 -1.26 16.73
CA ALA A 405 -5.22 -1.76 16.91
C ALA A 405 -5.10 -2.41 18.28
N TYR A 406 -4.70 -3.68 18.32
CA TYR A 406 -4.49 -4.42 19.55
C TYR A 406 -3.02 -4.85 19.68
N ALA A 407 -2.46 -4.63 20.86
CA ALA A 407 -1.13 -5.04 21.25
C ALA A 407 -1.18 -5.70 22.62
N ASP A 408 -0.39 -6.74 22.82
CA ASP A 408 -0.20 -7.33 24.15
C ASP A 408 1.26 -7.09 24.58
N PRO A 409 1.50 -6.24 25.60
CA PRO A 409 2.85 -5.92 26.05
C PRO A 409 3.46 -7.08 26.85
N ARG A 410 2.71 -8.16 27.13
CA ARG A 410 3.20 -9.39 27.75
C ARG A 410 4.04 -10.16 26.73
N GLY A 411 5.37 -10.09 26.84
CA GLY A 411 6.27 -10.99 26.11
C GLY A 411 6.17 -12.44 26.62
N SER A 412 6.65 -13.44 25.87
CA SER A 412 6.69 -14.83 26.35
C SER A 412 7.69 -15.01 27.50
N THR A 413 7.33 -15.76 28.54
CA THR A 413 8.16 -16.04 29.73
C THR A 413 8.98 -17.35 29.64
N GLY A 414 9.03 -18.03 28.49
CA GLY A 414 9.67 -19.34 28.34
C GLY A 414 11.02 -19.33 27.60
N ALA A 415 11.94 -20.20 28.02
CA ALA A 415 13.16 -20.52 27.27
C ALA A 415 12.81 -21.25 25.96
N PHE A 416 13.46 -20.88 24.86
CA PHE A 416 13.26 -21.50 23.55
C PHE A 416 13.86 -22.92 23.50
N PRO A 417 13.27 -23.85 22.72
CA PRO A 417 13.97 -25.08 22.35
C PRO A 417 15.30 -24.71 21.66
N ALA A 418 16.40 -25.37 22.06
CA ALA A 418 17.67 -25.18 21.39
C ALA A 418 17.53 -25.40 19.87
N GLY A 419 17.93 -24.41 19.07
CA GLY A 419 17.88 -24.47 17.61
C GLY A 419 16.74 -23.71 16.92
N THR A 420 15.84 -23.04 17.65
CA THR A 420 14.89 -22.08 17.04
C THR A 420 15.48 -20.67 17.06
N SER A 421 15.74 -20.10 15.88
CA SER A 421 16.39 -18.79 15.69
C SER A 421 15.46 -17.57 15.84
N PHE A 422 14.18 -17.76 16.18
CA PHE A 422 13.19 -16.69 16.27
C PHE A 422 12.75 -16.47 17.72
N ARG A 423 13.14 -15.34 18.32
CA ARG A 423 12.69 -14.94 19.67
C ARG A 423 11.34 -14.20 19.60
N SER A 424 10.53 -14.30 20.66
CA SER A 424 9.24 -13.61 20.81
C SER A 424 9.48 -12.19 21.34
N PHE A 425 8.76 -11.20 20.81
CA PHE A 425 8.83 -9.81 21.30
C PHE A 425 7.45 -9.32 21.72
N ALA A 426 7.42 -8.47 22.74
CA ALA A 426 6.22 -7.70 23.06
C ALA A 426 5.94 -6.71 21.92
N THR A 427 4.66 -6.39 21.69
CA THR A 427 4.28 -5.29 20.79
C THR A 427 3.61 -4.17 21.58
N ARG A 428 3.74 -2.92 21.12
CA ARG A 428 3.03 -1.78 21.74
C ARG A 428 2.54 -0.80 20.70
N SER A 429 1.69 0.11 21.17
CA SER A 429 1.25 1.27 20.42
C SER A 429 2.01 2.53 20.88
N VAL A 430 2.36 3.39 19.93
CA VAL A 430 3.00 4.69 20.12
C VAL A 430 2.14 5.73 19.40
N LEU A 431 1.55 6.65 20.15
CA LEU A 431 0.63 7.65 19.59
C LEU A 431 1.16 9.04 19.93
N ASP A 432 1.49 9.82 18.90
CA ASP A 432 1.99 11.20 19.03
C ASP A 432 3.18 11.32 20.00
N GLY A 433 4.06 10.30 20.01
CA GLY A 433 5.25 10.23 20.87
C GLY A 433 5.01 9.56 22.23
N ALA A 434 3.76 9.27 22.60
CA ALA A 434 3.43 8.58 23.84
C ALA A 434 3.40 7.05 23.65
N VAL A 435 4.27 6.33 24.35
CA VAL A 435 4.28 4.86 24.37
C VAL A 435 3.21 4.34 25.33
N ARG A 436 2.32 3.47 24.83
CA ARG A 436 1.29 2.80 25.64
C ARG A 436 1.88 1.56 26.31
N SER A 437 1.85 1.51 27.65
CA SER A 437 2.46 0.44 28.45
C SER A 437 1.47 -0.66 28.87
N ALA A 438 0.17 -0.37 28.87
CA ALA A 438 -0.90 -1.32 29.16
C ALA A 438 -1.49 -1.92 27.87
N VAL A 439 -2.27 -3.01 28.02
CA VAL A 439 -3.13 -3.52 26.94
C VAL A 439 -4.28 -2.53 26.75
N GLU A 440 -4.03 -1.48 25.96
CA GLU A 440 -5.00 -0.44 25.60
C GLU A 440 -5.18 -0.44 24.08
N PRO A 441 -6.22 -1.10 23.56
CA PRO A 441 -6.48 -1.05 22.12
C PRO A 441 -6.86 0.36 21.70
N VAL A 442 -6.37 0.79 20.54
CA VAL A 442 -7.01 1.91 19.82
C VAL A 442 -8.28 1.33 19.22
N ALA A 443 -9.45 1.84 19.57
CA ALA A 443 -10.73 1.39 19.03
C ALA A 443 -11.59 2.59 18.65
N ARG A 444 -11.85 2.73 17.34
CA ARG A 444 -12.75 3.73 16.75
C ARG A 444 -13.80 2.99 15.92
N LEU A 445 -15.06 3.32 16.17
CA LEU A 445 -16.21 2.60 15.63
C LEU A 445 -17.31 3.58 15.24
N SER A 446 -17.89 3.34 14.07
CA SER A 446 -19.15 3.94 13.63
C SER A 446 -20.24 2.88 13.69
N VAL A 447 -21.30 3.14 14.46
CA VAL A 447 -22.42 2.21 14.68
C VAL A 447 -23.60 2.55 13.78
N ASP A 448 -24.38 1.54 13.39
CA ASP A 448 -25.57 1.68 12.52
C ASP A 448 -25.28 2.51 11.25
N VAL A 449 -24.27 2.08 10.52
CA VAL A 449 -23.91 2.65 9.23
C VAL A 449 -24.73 1.98 8.11
N GLY A 450 -24.73 2.58 6.93
CA GLY A 450 -25.24 1.92 5.71
C GLY A 450 -24.42 0.68 5.32
N PRO A 451 -24.90 -0.11 4.35
CA PRO A 451 -24.13 -1.23 3.80
C PRO A 451 -22.76 -0.79 3.26
N PRO A 452 -21.78 -1.70 3.19
CA PRO A 452 -20.46 -1.39 2.68
C PRO A 452 -20.52 -0.82 1.25
N PRO A 453 -19.60 0.10 0.87
CA PRO A 453 -19.42 0.52 -0.50
C PRO A 453 -19.21 -0.67 -1.44
N THR A 454 -19.78 -0.62 -2.64
CA THR A 454 -19.71 -1.73 -3.62
C THR A 454 -18.31 -1.94 -4.18
N ASP A 455 -17.42 -0.96 -4.02
CA ASP A 455 -16.09 -0.93 -4.60
C ASP A 455 -14.98 -1.34 -3.63
N LEU A 456 -15.28 -1.81 -2.41
CA LEU A 456 -14.26 -2.21 -1.42
C LEU A 456 -13.22 -3.17 -1.99
N ILE A 457 -13.63 -4.10 -2.86
CA ILE A 457 -12.71 -5.00 -3.57
C ILE A 457 -12.11 -4.30 -4.78
N SER A 458 -12.95 -3.77 -5.69
CA SER A 458 -12.51 -3.28 -7.00
C SER A 458 -11.59 -2.06 -6.94
N ARG A 459 -11.64 -1.26 -5.86
CA ARG A 459 -10.72 -0.12 -5.67
C ARG A 459 -9.25 -0.54 -5.50
N HIS A 460 -9.01 -1.79 -5.11
CA HIS A 460 -7.67 -2.35 -4.96
C HIS A 460 -7.27 -3.24 -6.15
N LEU A 461 -8.17 -3.47 -7.10
CA LEU A 461 -7.89 -4.25 -8.31
C LEU A 461 -7.65 -3.34 -9.52
N PRO A 462 -6.89 -3.80 -10.53
CA PRO A 462 -6.74 -3.08 -11.79
C PRO A 462 -8.08 -2.85 -12.50
N SER A 463 -8.39 -1.59 -12.84
CA SER A 463 -9.68 -1.17 -13.41
C SER A 463 -9.95 -1.64 -14.86
N GLY A 464 -9.11 -2.49 -15.43
CA GLY A 464 -9.29 -3.08 -16.76
C GLY A 464 -8.64 -4.45 -16.91
N GLY A 465 -8.44 -5.15 -15.79
CA GLY A 465 -7.70 -6.42 -15.75
C GLY A 465 -6.21 -6.27 -16.04
N PHE A 466 -5.51 -7.40 -16.11
CA PHE A 466 -4.09 -7.45 -16.47
C PHE A 466 -3.92 -7.56 -17.99
N PRO A 467 -3.03 -6.77 -18.62
CA PRO A 467 -2.68 -6.95 -20.02
C PRO A 467 -2.07 -8.34 -20.28
N ALA A 468 -2.57 -9.03 -21.29
CA ALA A 468 -2.06 -10.31 -21.77
C ALA A 468 -2.00 -10.32 -23.30
N TYR A 469 -1.06 -11.08 -23.88
CA TYR A 469 -1.00 -11.32 -25.31
C TYR A 469 -0.64 -12.78 -25.53
N GLU A 470 -1.63 -13.54 -25.96
CA GLU A 470 -1.64 -15.00 -26.03
C GLU A 470 -1.81 -15.45 -27.49
N GLY A 471 -1.58 -14.54 -28.46
CA GLY A 471 -1.73 -14.77 -29.89
C GLY A 471 -2.79 -13.89 -30.53
N ALA A 472 -3.17 -14.21 -31.77
CA ALA A 472 -4.03 -13.38 -32.61
C ALA A 472 -5.46 -13.19 -32.09
N ALA A 473 -5.92 -14.05 -31.18
CA ALA A 473 -7.23 -13.93 -30.54
C ALA A 473 -7.25 -12.92 -29.38
N SER A 474 -6.08 -12.57 -28.82
CA SER A 474 -5.96 -11.55 -27.78
C SER A 474 -6.16 -10.14 -28.36
N PRO A 475 -6.53 -9.14 -27.52
CA PRO A 475 -6.54 -7.77 -27.97
C PRO A 475 -5.17 -7.36 -28.55
N PRO A 476 -5.13 -6.62 -29.68
CA PRO A 476 -3.90 -6.32 -30.41
C PRO A 476 -2.81 -5.68 -29.54
N ALA A 477 -1.55 -6.03 -29.82
CA ALA A 477 -0.38 -5.44 -29.18
C ALA A 477 0.75 -5.25 -30.19
N ALA A 478 1.61 -4.26 -29.96
CA ALA A 478 2.88 -4.15 -30.67
C ALA A 478 3.83 -5.25 -30.16
N VAL A 479 3.95 -6.35 -30.90
CA VAL A 479 4.89 -7.44 -30.59
C VAL A 479 6.27 -7.04 -31.08
N VAL A 480 7.22 -6.80 -30.17
CA VAL A 480 8.49 -6.12 -30.51
C VAL A 480 9.37 -6.89 -31.49
N THR A 481 9.20 -8.21 -31.61
CA THR A 481 9.96 -9.06 -32.54
C THR A 481 9.34 -9.13 -33.94
N GLU A 482 8.11 -8.64 -34.12
CA GLU A 482 7.39 -8.70 -35.39
C GLU A 482 7.55 -7.41 -36.20
N ALA A 483 7.21 -7.49 -37.49
CA ALA A 483 7.18 -6.31 -38.35
C ALA A 483 6.14 -5.29 -37.82
N PRO A 484 6.45 -3.98 -37.85
CA PRO A 484 7.62 -3.35 -38.48
C PRO A 484 8.85 -3.19 -37.55
N TYR A 485 8.84 -3.71 -36.32
CA TYR A 485 9.84 -3.41 -35.29
C TYR A 485 11.09 -4.30 -35.39
N GLY A 486 10.91 -5.63 -35.41
CA GLY A 486 11.99 -6.59 -35.63
C GLY A 486 13.11 -6.61 -34.59
N ALA A 487 12.80 -6.38 -33.31
CA ALA A 487 13.77 -6.54 -32.23
C ALA A 487 14.30 -7.98 -32.14
N VAL A 488 15.59 -8.13 -31.86
CA VAL A 488 16.30 -9.40 -31.85
C VAL A 488 16.59 -9.81 -30.42
N ALA A 489 16.08 -10.99 -30.02
CA ALA A 489 16.40 -11.60 -28.74
C ALA A 489 17.79 -12.28 -28.78
N GLY A 490 18.55 -12.13 -27.70
CA GLY A 490 19.84 -12.78 -27.48
C GLY A 490 20.56 -12.18 -26.27
N ASP A 491 21.19 -13.02 -25.45
CA ASP A 491 21.99 -12.62 -24.28
C ASP A 491 23.42 -12.20 -24.64
N ASN A 492 23.84 -12.38 -25.90
CA ASN A 492 25.15 -12.04 -26.42
C ASN A 492 25.07 -11.38 -27.82
N VAL A 493 24.21 -10.37 -27.96
CA VAL A 493 24.11 -9.58 -29.20
C VAL A 493 25.24 -8.54 -29.28
N ASP A 494 25.63 -8.15 -30.49
CA ASP A 494 26.61 -7.08 -30.69
C ASP A 494 26.03 -5.67 -30.39
N ALA A 495 26.91 -4.67 -30.26
CA ALA A 495 26.52 -3.30 -29.94
C ALA A 495 25.60 -2.68 -31.00
N ALA A 496 25.75 -3.06 -32.27
CA ALA A 496 24.90 -2.58 -33.36
C ALA A 496 23.47 -3.15 -33.26
N THR A 497 23.35 -4.41 -32.86
CA THR A 497 22.07 -5.08 -32.61
C THR A 497 21.41 -4.52 -31.35
N ALA A 498 22.17 -4.24 -30.29
CA ALA A 498 21.64 -3.56 -29.12
C ALA A 498 21.09 -2.15 -29.47
N ALA A 499 21.78 -1.39 -30.32
CA ALA A 499 21.28 -0.10 -30.81
C ALA A 499 19.98 -0.23 -31.63
N ARG A 500 19.90 -1.24 -32.51
CA ARG A 500 18.68 -1.54 -33.27
C ARG A 500 17.54 -1.97 -32.36
N ASN A 501 17.80 -2.79 -31.34
CA ASN A 501 16.81 -3.18 -30.34
C ASN A 501 16.27 -1.95 -29.61
N THR A 502 17.13 -1.05 -29.13
CA THR A 502 16.70 0.20 -28.50
C THR A 502 15.73 0.98 -29.41
N ALA A 503 16.09 1.17 -30.68
CA ALA A 503 15.24 1.88 -31.65
C ALA A 503 13.92 1.14 -31.94
N ALA A 504 13.96 -0.18 -32.11
CA ALA A 504 12.79 -1.00 -32.39
C ALA A 504 11.79 -1.00 -31.22
N LEU A 505 12.28 -1.15 -29.99
CA LEU A 505 11.44 -1.11 -28.80
C LEU A 505 10.82 0.27 -28.59
N GLN A 506 11.59 1.36 -28.80
CA GLN A 506 11.03 2.71 -28.71
C GLN A 506 9.98 2.98 -29.80
N ALA A 507 10.21 2.50 -31.03
CA ALA A 507 9.22 2.61 -32.11
C ALA A 507 7.92 1.83 -31.80
N ALA A 508 8.03 0.65 -31.17
CA ALA A 508 6.87 -0.11 -30.71
C ALA A 508 6.07 0.63 -29.63
N ILE A 509 6.77 1.26 -28.69
CA ILE A 509 6.16 2.10 -27.65
C ILE A 509 5.42 3.29 -28.27
N ASP A 510 6.04 3.98 -29.22
CA ASP A 510 5.47 5.17 -29.85
C ASP A 510 4.26 4.82 -30.72
N ALA A 511 4.36 3.74 -31.50
CA ALA A 511 3.26 3.25 -32.33
C ALA A 511 2.08 2.76 -31.48
N ALA A 512 2.33 2.00 -30.42
CA ALA A 512 1.28 1.53 -29.53
C ALA A 512 0.57 2.67 -28.79
N ALA A 513 1.30 3.72 -28.43
CA ALA A 513 0.73 4.90 -27.80
C ALA A 513 -0.16 5.71 -28.76
N ALA A 514 0.21 5.77 -30.05
CA ALA A 514 -0.48 6.56 -31.07
C ALA A 514 -1.67 5.83 -31.72
N ASP A 515 -1.64 4.49 -31.85
CA ASP A 515 -2.70 3.71 -32.49
C ASP A 515 -3.77 3.28 -31.47
N PRO A 516 -5.02 3.79 -31.56
CA PRO A 516 -6.09 3.42 -30.64
C PRO A 516 -6.42 1.93 -30.63
N ARG A 517 -6.12 1.21 -31.72
CA ARG A 517 -6.35 -0.25 -31.81
C ARG A 517 -5.39 -1.04 -30.92
N LEU A 518 -4.18 -0.53 -30.71
CA LEU A 518 -3.18 -1.12 -29.83
C LEU A 518 -3.40 -0.71 -28.38
N ALA A 519 -4.07 0.43 -28.13
CA ALA A 519 -4.41 0.93 -26.80
C ALA A 519 -3.18 0.94 -25.84
N GLY A 520 -2.03 1.38 -26.36
CA GLY A 520 -0.77 1.44 -25.62
C GLY A 520 -0.06 0.10 -25.42
N ARG A 521 -0.61 -1.03 -25.87
CA ARG A 521 -0.10 -2.38 -25.59
C ARG A 521 1.17 -2.70 -26.36
N VAL A 522 2.24 -2.98 -25.64
CA VAL A 522 3.55 -3.41 -26.17
C VAL A 522 3.90 -4.74 -25.50
N PHE A 523 4.12 -5.78 -26.30
CA PHE A 523 4.38 -7.13 -25.81
C PHE A 523 5.83 -7.54 -26.08
N LEU A 524 6.53 -7.91 -25.00
CA LEU A 524 7.89 -8.46 -25.00
C LEU A 524 7.81 -10.01 -24.91
N PRO A 525 7.94 -10.75 -26.02
CA PRO A 525 7.86 -12.21 -25.99
C PRO A 525 9.05 -12.83 -25.23
N LYS A 526 9.10 -14.16 -25.15
CA LYS A 526 10.26 -14.87 -24.60
C LYS A 526 11.57 -14.42 -25.27
N GLY A 527 12.55 -14.05 -24.46
CA GLY A 527 13.89 -13.67 -24.90
C GLY A 527 14.57 -12.63 -24.01
N VAL A 528 15.87 -12.45 -24.25
CA VAL A 528 16.68 -11.37 -23.66
C VAL A 528 16.88 -10.27 -24.70
N PHE A 529 16.38 -9.07 -24.41
CA PHE A 529 16.45 -7.93 -25.32
C PHE A 529 17.43 -6.91 -24.76
N LEU A 530 18.67 -6.94 -25.24
CA LEU A 530 19.69 -6.00 -24.81
C LEU A 530 19.52 -4.65 -25.53
N ILE A 531 19.50 -3.56 -24.75
CA ILE A 531 19.41 -2.17 -25.18
C ILE A 531 20.64 -1.38 -24.70
N ASN A 532 20.97 -0.30 -25.39
CA ASN A 532 22.12 0.55 -25.09
C ASN A 532 21.78 2.03 -24.85
N ASN A 533 20.49 2.35 -24.75
CA ASN A 533 19.99 3.66 -24.35
C ASN A 533 18.59 3.52 -23.73
N SER A 534 18.13 4.56 -23.02
CA SER A 534 16.90 4.56 -22.24
C SER A 534 15.66 4.39 -23.11
N LEU A 535 14.70 3.59 -22.66
CA LEU A 535 13.34 3.55 -23.23
C LEU A 535 12.41 4.47 -22.45
N THR A 536 11.66 5.33 -23.15
CA THR A 536 10.69 6.24 -22.55
C THR A 536 9.26 5.80 -22.87
N LEU A 537 8.54 5.34 -21.84
CA LEU A 537 7.13 4.97 -21.91
C LEU A 537 6.24 6.22 -22.01
N ARG A 538 5.23 6.17 -22.86
CA ARG A 538 4.23 7.24 -23.02
C ARG A 538 3.12 7.10 -21.97
N ALA A 539 2.30 8.15 -21.85
CA ALA A 539 1.29 8.28 -20.79
C ALA A 539 0.28 7.11 -20.77
N ASN A 540 -0.01 6.48 -21.90
CA ASN A 540 -0.94 5.34 -22.00
C ASN A 540 -0.24 4.00 -22.23
N THR A 541 1.10 3.94 -22.22
CA THR A 541 1.82 2.70 -22.58
C THR A 541 1.55 1.58 -21.57
N ARG A 542 1.28 0.39 -22.09
CA ARG A 542 1.15 -0.86 -21.36
C ARG A 542 2.23 -1.82 -21.85
N PHE A 543 3.38 -1.84 -21.18
CA PHE A 543 4.56 -2.62 -21.54
C PHE A 543 4.64 -3.91 -20.71
N PHE A 544 4.51 -5.08 -21.33
CA PHE A 544 4.40 -6.33 -20.58
C PHE A 544 5.05 -7.52 -21.29
N GLY A 545 5.51 -8.49 -20.50
CA GLY A 545 6.13 -9.72 -20.99
C GLY A 545 5.23 -10.95 -20.86
N ALA A 546 5.75 -12.09 -21.31
CA ALA A 546 5.12 -13.40 -21.12
C ALA A 546 5.25 -13.90 -19.66
N GLY A 547 6.25 -13.42 -18.92
CA GLY A 547 6.54 -13.79 -17.54
C GLY A 547 7.99 -13.48 -17.12
N LYS A 548 8.30 -13.73 -15.85
CA LYS A 548 9.65 -13.57 -15.26
C LYS A 548 10.49 -14.84 -15.37
N THR A 549 11.60 -14.90 -14.63
CA THR A 549 12.53 -16.05 -14.58
C THR A 549 13.23 -16.27 -15.91
N ASN A 550 13.79 -15.20 -16.47
CA ASN A 550 14.46 -15.20 -17.78
C ASN A 550 13.54 -15.60 -18.94
N LEU A 551 12.22 -15.50 -18.76
CA LEU A 551 11.28 -15.68 -19.85
C LEU A 551 11.25 -14.42 -20.73
N SER A 552 10.79 -13.28 -20.22
CA SER A 552 10.86 -11.97 -20.89
C SER A 552 11.80 -11.02 -20.16
N VAL A 553 12.91 -10.62 -20.81
CA VAL A 553 13.96 -9.80 -20.19
C VAL A 553 14.28 -8.57 -21.02
N LEU A 554 14.25 -7.40 -20.39
CA LEU A 554 14.84 -6.16 -20.92
C LEU A 554 16.17 -5.92 -20.21
N GLY A 555 17.27 -5.90 -20.97
CA GLY A 555 18.62 -5.88 -20.42
C GLY A 555 19.49 -4.72 -20.89
N ALA A 556 20.42 -4.23 -20.08
CA ALA A 556 21.46 -3.30 -20.54
C ALA A 556 22.60 -4.03 -21.28
N HIS A 557 22.99 -3.51 -22.44
CA HIS A 557 24.15 -3.99 -23.19
C HIS A 557 25.45 -3.39 -22.65
N ALA A 558 26.54 -4.16 -22.72
CA ALA A 558 27.88 -3.80 -22.23
C ALA A 558 28.43 -2.46 -22.75
N SER A 559 27.89 -1.95 -23.85
CA SER A 559 28.35 -0.70 -24.48
C SER A 559 27.81 0.60 -23.87
N TRP A 560 26.86 0.55 -22.92
CA TRP A 560 26.16 1.76 -22.45
C TRP A 560 26.93 2.59 -21.41
N LEU A 561 27.93 2.02 -20.72
CA LEU A 561 28.97 2.70 -19.89
C LEU A 561 28.66 4.15 -19.38
N PRO A 562 27.62 4.39 -18.53
CA PRO A 562 27.23 5.74 -18.11
C PRO A 562 28.18 6.32 -17.03
N SER A 563 28.76 7.50 -17.22
CA SER A 563 29.86 7.98 -16.35
C SER A 563 29.48 8.92 -15.20
N THR A 564 28.45 9.76 -15.36
CA THR A 564 28.07 10.80 -14.36
C THR A 564 26.56 10.89 -14.12
N THR A 565 25.76 10.65 -15.16
CA THR A 565 24.31 10.50 -15.05
C THR A 565 23.99 9.01 -15.09
N PRO A 566 23.18 8.48 -14.16
CA PRO A 566 22.78 7.09 -14.21
C PRO A 566 22.12 6.75 -15.55
N GLY A 567 22.51 5.62 -16.16
CA GLY A 567 21.76 5.05 -17.27
C GLY A 567 20.41 4.55 -16.77
N VAL A 568 19.31 4.85 -17.48
CA VAL A 568 17.96 4.46 -17.07
C VAL A 568 17.40 3.45 -18.06
N LEU A 569 17.20 2.18 -17.67
CA LEU A 569 16.67 1.16 -18.59
C LEU A 569 15.28 1.55 -19.11
N LEU A 570 14.37 1.80 -18.18
CA LEU A 570 12.97 2.11 -18.46
C LEU A 570 12.52 3.32 -17.65
N GLN A 571 12.01 4.35 -18.32
CA GLN A 571 11.46 5.53 -17.68
C GLN A 571 10.06 5.85 -18.19
N THR A 572 9.21 6.44 -17.36
CA THR A 572 7.91 6.96 -17.80
C THR A 572 8.00 8.47 -18.04
N VAL A 573 7.10 9.00 -18.88
CA VAL A 573 6.81 10.44 -18.85
C VAL A 573 6.37 10.88 -17.46
N ASP A 574 6.64 12.15 -17.14
CA ASP A 574 6.08 12.82 -15.96
C ASP A 574 4.70 13.35 -16.26
N ASP A 575 3.66 12.59 -15.93
CA ASP A 575 2.30 13.00 -16.21
C ASP A 575 1.34 12.44 -15.13
N PRO A 576 0.70 13.30 -14.31
CA PRO A 576 -0.27 12.86 -13.32
C PRO A 576 -1.52 12.20 -13.93
N ARG A 577 -1.75 12.34 -15.24
CA ARG A 577 -2.85 11.71 -15.99
C ARG A 577 -2.44 10.40 -16.66
N ALA A 578 -1.18 10.00 -16.58
CA ALA A 578 -0.74 8.74 -17.18
C ALA A 578 -1.46 7.53 -16.55
N THR A 579 -1.72 6.54 -17.40
CA THR A 579 -2.30 5.22 -17.09
C THR A 579 -1.32 4.10 -17.47
N THR A 580 -0.03 4.35 -17.27
CA THR A 580 1.07 3.48 -17.69
C THR A 580 1.02 2.13 -16.94
N TYR A 581 1.29 1.04 -17.65
CA TYR A 581 1.42 -0.30 -17.06
C TYR A 581 2.80 -0.89 -17.39
N VAL A 582 3.45 -1.51 -16.40
CA VAL A 582 4.65 -2.34 -16.61
C VAL A 582 4.53 -3.65 -15.82
N GLY A 583 4.71 -4.82 -16.45
CA GLY A 583 4.63 -6.07 -15.67
C GLY A 583 4.95 -7.36 -16.40
N ASN A 584 5.10 -8.45 -15.63
CA ASN A 584 5.44 -9.79 -16.11
C ASN A 584 6.76 -9.86 -16.92
N LEU A 585 7.80 -9.17 -16.46
CA LEU A 585 9.11 -9.18 -17.10
C LEU A 585 10.25 -8.87 -16.11
N ASP A 586 11.47 -9.19 -16.50
CA ASP A 586 12.68 -8.85 -15.78
C ASP A 586 13.37 -7.61 -16.39
N LEU A 587 13.76 -6.67 -15.55
CA LEU A 587 14.69 -5.59 -15.86
C LEU A 587 16.08 -5.99 -15.36
N GLN A 588 17.07 -6.03 -16.26
CA GLN A 588 18.39 -6.58 -15.93
C GLN A 588 19.56 -5.70 -16.37
N VAL A 589 20.59 -5.64 -15.53
CA VAL A 589 21.93 -5.25 -15.99
C VAL A 589 22.76 -6.55 -16.02
N PRO A 590 22.81 -7.27 -17.15
CA PRO A 590 23.36 -8.63 -17.19
C PRO A 590 24.90 -8.68 -17.18
N ASP A 591 25.58 -7.68 -17.74
CA ASP A 591 27.04 -7.64 -17.79
C ASP A 591 27.64 -7.09 -16.48
N ARG A 592 28.49 -7.89 -15.83
CA ARG A 592 29.26 -7.53 -14.63
C ARG A 592 30.13 -6.27 -14.79
N ASN A 593 30.53 -5.94 -16.02
CA ASN A 593 31.34 -4.77 -16.31
C ASN A 593 30.54 -3.49 -16.10
N LEU A 594 29.21 -3.56 -16.25
CA LEU A 594 28.32 -2.43 -16.01
C LEU A 594 28.08 -2.18 -14.52
N TYR A 595 28.52 -3.06 -13.62
CA TYR A 595 28.27 -2.93 -12.19
C TYR A 595 29.04 -1.80 -11.53
N GLU A 596 30.11 -1.29 -12.16
CA GLU A 596 30.84 -0.10 -11.69
C GLU A 596 30.19 1.21 -12.15
N TYR A 597 29.12 1.12 -12.96
CA TYR A 597 28.47 2.26 -13.56
C TYR A 597 27.09 2.49 -12.93
N PRO A 598 26.68 3.77 -12.74
CA PRO A 598 25.37 4.09 -12.21
C PRO A 598 24.26 3.66 -13.17
N PHE A 599 23.40 2.73 -12.73
CA PHE A 599 22.18 2.35 -13.44
C PHE A 599 20.94 2.46 -12.55
N THR A 600 19.85 2.95 -13.15
CA THR A 600 18.49 2.87 -12.65
C THR A 600 17.68 1.98 -13.59
N TYR A 601 16.99 0.99 -13.03
CA TYR A 601 16.24 -0.01 -13.77
C TYR A 601 14.89 0.57 -14.17
N LEU A 602 14.22 1.20 -13.21
CA LEU A 602 12.94 1.87 -13.41
C LEU A 602 12.98 3.29 -12.86
N HIS A 603 12.65 4.28 -13.69
CA HIS A 603 12.34 5.64 -13.27
C HIS A 603 10.87 5.94 -13.51
N TRP A 604 10.09 5.96 -12.43
CA TRP A 604 8.64 6.05 -12.47
C TRP A 604 8.14 7.44 -12.08
N ARG A 605 7.46 8.07 -13.03
CA ARG A 605 6.90 9.43 -12.93
C ARG A 605 5.46 9.48 -13.42
N ALA A 606 4.79 8.33 -13.48
CA ALA A 606 3.43 8.22 -14.00
C ALA A 606 2.37 8.54 -12.93
N GLY A 607 1.14 8.82 -13.36
CA GLY A 607 0.03 9.25 -12.51
C GLY A 607 -0.63 8.13 -11.69
N ALA A 608 -1.57 8.52 -10.82
CA ALA A 608 -2.25 7.63 -9.86
C ALA A 608 -3.04 6.45 -10.49
N ALA A 609 -3.37 6.54 -11.78
CA ALA A 609 -4.06 5.47 -12.52
C ALA A 609 -3.09 4.45 -13.15
N SER A 610 -1.78 4.67 -13.01
CA SER A 610 -0.74 3.79 -13.51
C SER A 610 -0.47 2.63 -12.55
N MET A 611 0.21 1.59 -13.01
CA MET A 611 0.54 0.44 -12.18
C MET A 611 1.76 -0.34 -12.65
N THR A 612 2.40 -1.03 -11.72
CA THR A 612 3.30 -2.14 -12.04
C THR A 612 2.73 -3.44 -11.48
N PHE A 613 2.92 -4.54 -12.18
CA PHE A 613 2.51 -5.86 -11.69
C PHE A 613 3.60 -6.89 -11.92
N ASP A 614 4.05 -7.52 -10.84
CA ASP A 614 5.03 -8.59 -10.88
C ASP A 614 6.27 -8.21 -11.72
N LEU A 615 6.87 -7.08 -11.36
CA LEU A 615 8.07 -6.55 -12.00
C LEU A 615 9.28 -6.88 -11.14
N ARG A 616 10.32 -7.43 -11.77
CA ARG A 616 11.59 -7.75 -11.10
C ARG A 616 12.73 -6.93 -11.68
N ALA A 617 13.43 -6.19 -10.82
CA ALA A 617 14.70 -5.54 -11.16
C ALA A 617 15.87 -6.31 -10.53
N VAL A 618 16.82 -6.82 -11.33
CA VAL A 618 17.92 -7.69 -10.84
C VAL A 618 19.25 -7.45 -11.55
N CYS A 619 20.36 -7.51 -10.81
CA CYS A 619 21.70 -7.48 -11.38
C CYS A 619 22.12 -8.88 -11.86
N GLY A 620 22.27 -9.07 -13.17
CA GLY A 620 22.83 -10.29 -13.75
C GLY A 620 21.82 -11.37 -14.12
N LEU A 621 22.23 -12.23 -15.05
CA LEU A 621 21.63 -13.54 -15.27
C LEU A 621 22.13 -14.48 -14.17
N TRP A 622 21.22 -15.10 -13.42
CA TRP A 622 21.53 -16.03 -12.32
C TRP A 622 22.51 -17.17 -12.70
N LEU A 623 22.66 -17.43 -14.00
CA LEU A 623 23.51 -18.44 -14.62
C LEU A 623 25.03 -18.20 -14.44
N THR A 624 25.46 -16.96 -14.25
CA THR A 624 26.89 -16.60 -14.29
C THR A 624 27.41 -16.05 -12.97
N ARG A 625 27.02 -16.57 -11.79
CA ARG A 625 27.60 -16.15 -10.49
C ARG A 625 29.13 -16.30 -10.51
N PRO A 626 29.95 -15.26 -10.74
CA PRO A 626 31.40 -15.38 -10.66
C PRO A 626 31.78 -15.19 -9.19
N ARG A 627 32.95 -15.73 -8.79
CA ARG A 627 33.54 -15.38 -7.50
C ARG A 627 33.78 -13.86 -7.47
N PHE A 628 33.45 -13.27 -6.33
CA PHE A 628 33.25 -11.84 -6.15
C PHE A 628 34.51 -10.98 -6.33
N ASP A 629 34.33 -9.73 -6.79
CA ASP A 629 35.34 -8.66 -6.77
C ASP A 629 34.93 -7.59 -5.73
N PRO A 630 35.62 -7.50 -4.57
CA PRO A 630 35.24 -6.64 -3.46
C PRO A 630 35.44 -5.13 -3.71
N VAL A 631 35.95 -4.73 -4.88
CA VAL A 631 36.30 -3.33 -5.18
C VAL A 631 35.24 -2.60 -6.02
N ARG A 632 34.22 -3.30 -6.54
CA ARG A 632 33.21 -2.71 -7.44
C ARG A 632 32.02 -2.09 -6.69
N THR A 633 31.59 -0.89 -7.09
CA THR A 633 30.49 -0.13 -6.45
C THR A 633 29.18 -0.33 -7.21
N ALA A 634 28.22 -1.02 -6.60
CA ALA A 634 26.89 -1.33 -7.15
C ALA A 634 26.07 -0.08 -7.57
N PRO A 635 25.03 -0.23 -8.42
CA PRO A 635 24.20 0.90 -8.90
C PRO A 635 23.62 1.75 -7.76
N PHE A 636 23.64 3.08 -7.86
CA PHE A 636 23.25 3.96 -6.75
C PHE A 636 21.74 3.91 -6.40
N VAL A 637 20.85 3.85 -7.39
CA VAL A 637 19.39 3.78 -7.15
C VAL A 637 18.76 2.83 -8.15
N CYS A 638 18.29 1.67 -7.67
CA CYS A 638 17.71 0.66 -8.55
C CYS A 638 16.37 1.11 -9.14
N CYS A 639 15.44 1.59 -8.32
CA CYS A 639 14.17 2.14 -8.78
C CYS A 639 13.94 3.52 -8.17
N ARG A 640 13.49 4.48 -8.97
CA ARG A 640 13.24 5.86 -8.55
C ARG A 640 11.81 6.27 -8.84
N PHE A 641 11.17 6.92 -7.88
CA PHE A 641 9.85 7.53 -7.98
C PHE A 641 9.96 9.01 -7.66
N ASP A 642 9.53 9.88 -8.56
CA ASP A 642 9.47 11.34 -8.35
C ASP A 642 8.47 12.00 -9.33
N GLY A 643 8.26 13.32 -9.19
CA GLY A 643 7.29 14.04 -10.03
C GLY A 643 5.85 13.62 -9.71
N ALA A 644 5.09 13.19 -10.71
CA ALA A 644 3.78 12.59 -10.46
C ALA A 644 3.92 11.35 -9.58
N GLY A 645 4.73 10.37 -10.02
CA GLY A 645 5.23 9.25 -9.22
C GLY A 645 4.17 8.46 -8.43
N GLY A 646 2.96 8.30 -8.94
CA GLY A 646 1.84 7.60 -8.28
C GLY A 646 1.51 6.26 -8.91
N GLY A 647 0.44 5.62 -8.45
CA GLY A 647 -0.07 4.38 -9.02
C GLY A 647 -0.15 3.23 -8.02
N ARG A 648 -0.45 2.04 -8.55
CA ARG A 648 -0.53 0.79 -7.77
C ARG A 648 0.58 -0.17 -8.18
N HIS A 649 1.41 -0.61 -7.25
CA HIS A 649 2.58 -1.43 -7.51
C HIS A 649 2.44 -2.76 -6.80
N TYR A 650 2.09 -3.81 -7.54
CA TYR A 650 1.77 -5.13 -7.01
C TYR A 650 2.95 -6.08 -7.18
N PHE A 651 3.29 -6.80 -6.10
CA PHE A 651 4.33 -7.82 -6.10
C PHE A 651 5.63 -7.31 -6.71
N PHE A 652 5.88 -6.01 -6.48
CA PHE A 652 7.05 -5.33 -6.94
C PHE A 652 8.23 -5.88 -6.14
N GLY A 653 9.27 -6.32 -6.82
CA GLY A 653 10.38 -7.01 -6.17
C GLY A 653 11.71 -6.57 -6.71
N ASN A 654 12.62 -6.19 -5.80
CA ASN A 654 14.05 -6.17 -6.08
C ASN A 654 14.65 -7.37 -5.34
N PHE A 655 14.84 -8.48 -6.07
CA PHE A 655 15.34 -9.72 -5.47
C PHE A 655 16.86 -9.76 -5.50
N GLU A 656 17.42 -10.04 -4.33
CA GLU A 656 18.69 -10.74 -4.17
C GLU A 656 19.82 -10.10 -5.02
N GLN A 657 20.14 -8.84 -4.74
CA GLN A 657 21.49 -8.31 -4.98
C GLN A 657 22.47 -8.93 -3.98
N GLN A 658 22.53 -10.27 -3.93
CA GLN A 658 23.56 -11.04 -3.25
C GLN A 658 24.87 -10.82 -4.00
N PHE A 659 25.45 -9.67 -3.73
CA PHE A 659 26.83 -9.39 -4.03
C PHE A 659 27.77 -10.32 -3.23
N THR A 660 27.35 -11.18 -2.31
CA THR A 660 28.37 -11.73 -1.39
C THR A 660 28.09 -13.16 -0.92
N SER A 661 29.09 -14.02 -1.10
CA SER A 661 29.43 -14.99 -0.05
C SER A 661 29.74 -14.22 1.23
N SER A 662 29.45 -14.80 2.39
CA SER A 662 29.47 -14.21 3.74
C SER A 662 30.78 -13.53 4.22
N ALA A 663 31.78 -13.30 3.38
CA ALA A 663 33.16 -13.03 3.81
C ALA A 663 33.73 -11.63 3.47
N THR A 664 33.09 -10.77 2.66
CA THR A 664 33.71 -9.47 2.28
C THR A 664 32.69 -8.32 2.16
N PRO A 665 32.87 -7.17 2.85
CA PRO A 665 31.98 -6.00 2.74
C PRO A 665 32.16 -5.24 1.42
N VAL A 666 31.06 -4.69 0.88
CA VAL A 666 31.08 -3.75 -0.27
C VAL A 666 30.82 -2.33 0.25
N ASN A 667 31.46 -1.30 -0.33
CA ASN A 667 31.13 0.09 -0.05
C ASN A 667 29.81 0.47 -0.74
N GLY A 668 28.69 0.29 -0.03
CA GLY A 668 27.33 0.52 -0.52
C GLY A 668 26.66 1.79 -0.02
N ALA A 669 27.38 2.74 0.59
CA ALA A 669 26.78 3.89 1.28
C ALA A 669 25.76 4.69 0.43
N GLY A 670 26.02 4.81 -0.88
CA GLY A 670 25.16 5.48 -1.85
C GLY A 670 24.09 4.59 -2.53
N TYR A 671 24.05 3.28 -2.27
CA TYR A 671 23.08 2.35 -2.87
C TYR A 671 21.70 2.48 -2.21
N ARG A 672 20.63 2.48 -3.01
CA ARG A 672 19.22 2.38 -2.61
C ARG A 672 18.49 1.42 -3.53
N SER A 673 17.64 0.56 -2.95
CA SER A 673 16.73 -0.26 -3.76
C SER A 673 15.62 0.62 -4.34
N ILE A 674 15.06 1.50 -3.51
CA ILE A 674 14.04 2.46 -3.93
C ILE A 674 14.33 3.83 -3.32
N VAL A 675 14.23 4.85 -4.16
CA VAL A 675 14.09 6.25 -3.71
C VAL A 675 12.73 6.77 -4.16
N ILE A 676 11.99 7.35 -3.21
CA ILE A 676 10.76 8.09 -3.47
C ILE A 676 11.02 9.55 -3.06
N ASP A 677 11.10 10.44 -4.04
CA ASP A 677 11.51 11.84 -3.85
C ASP A 677 10.39 12.77 -4.32
N ARG A 678 9.75 13.48 -3.38
CA ARG A 678 8.75 14.53 -3.63
C ARG A 678 7.68 14.14 -4.65
N THR A 679 7.06 12.98 -4.47
CA THR A 679 5.93 12.51 -5.26
C THR A 679 4.66 13.35 -4.99
N SER A 680 3.85 13.58 -6.02
CA SER A 680 2.64 14.41 -5.94
C SER A 680 1.33 13.63 -6.12
N GLN A 681 1.39 12.38 -6.56
CA GLN A 681 0.23 11.52 -6.74
C GLN A 681 0.24 10.36 -5.73
N PRO A 682 -0.94 9.82 -5.36
CA PRO A 682 -1.00 8.65 -4.49
C PRO A 682 -0.26 7.44 -5.07
N LEU A 683 0.63 6.87 -4.25
CA LEU A 683 1.57 5.81 -4.57
C LEU A 683 1.40 4.63 -3.61
N TRP A 684 0.93 3.50 -4.11
CA TRP A 684 0.63 2.32 -3.29
C TRP A 684 1.48 1.12 -3.69
N PHE A 685 2.13 0.49 -2.71
CA PHE A 685 2.83 -0.78 -2.87
C PHE A 685 2.05 -1.90 -2.17
N TYR A 686 1.81 -3.00 -2.88
CA TYR A 686 1.09 -4.19 -2.41
C TYR A 686 2.01 -5.40 -2.47
N GLY A 687 2.28 -6.01 -1.31
CA GLY A 687 3.16 -7.18 -1.21
C GLY A 687 4.51 -6.86 -1.83
N PHE A 688 5.28 -6.02 -1.14
CA PHE A 688 6.57 -5.56 -1.62
C PHE A 688 7.72 -6.25 -0.86
N ASN A 689 8.74 -6.67 -1.61
CA ASN A 689 9.88 -7.40 -1.09
C ASN A 689 11.21 -6.80 -1.54
N ASN A 690 12.03 -6.41 -0.57
CA ASN A 690 13.39 -5.91 -0.81
C ASN A 690 14.43 -6.73 -0.07
N GLU A 691 15.41 -7.25 -0.79
CA GLU A 691 16.51 -7.99 -0.18
C GLU A 691 17.86 -7.44 -0.60
N GLY A 692 18.65 -7.06 0.40
CA GLY A 692 20.04 -6.68 0.23
C GLY A 692 21.00 -7.83 0.54
N GLY A 693 22.25 -7.68 0.10
CA GLY A 693 23.34 -8.55 0.53
C GLY A 693 23.54 -8.46 2.05
N LYS A 694 23.76 -9.59 2.72
CA LYS A 694 23.97 -9.67 4.18
C LYS A 694 25.22 -8.92 4.67
N THR A 695 26.13 -8.54 3.77
CA THR A 695 27.34 -7.77 4.05
C THR A 695 27.34 -6.39 3.38
N ASP A 696 26.21 -5.97 2.80
CA ASP A 696 26.04 -4.63 2.24
C ASP A 696 26.02 -3.58 3.36
N ARG A 697 26.76 -2.48 3.17
CA ARG A 697 26.85 -1.32 4.08
C ARG A 697 26.00 -0.13 3.62
N ARG A 698 24.94 -0.35 2.85
CA ARG A 698 23.98 0.72 2.49
C ARG A 698 23.44 1.44 3.72
N ALA A 699 23.24 2.75 3.62
CA ALA A 699 22.74 3.56 4.73
C ALA A 699 21.25 3.33 5.01
N THR A 700 20.47 2.99 3.98
CA THR A 700 19.09 2.55 4.08
C THR A 700 18.72 1.81 2.79
N ASP A 701 17.65 1.04 2.81
CA ASP A 701 17.19 0.25 1.67
C ASP A 701 16.16 0.99 0.81
N VAL A 702 15.11 1.50 1.47
CA VAL A 702 14.10 2.38 0.89
C VAL A 702 14.22 3.76 1.54
N GLU A 703 14.33 4.80 0.72
CA GLU A 703 14.42 6.18 1.19
C GLU A 703 13.30 7.03 0.63
N LEU A 704 12.55 7.69 1.50
CA LEU A 704 11.51 8.66 1.20
C LEU A 704 12.04 10.05 1.57
N LEU A 705 12.06 10.97 0.60
CA LEU A 705 12.62 12.30 0.72
C LEU A 705 11.58 13.34 0.31
N GLY A 706 11.03 14.09 1.27
CA GLY A 706 9.95 15.05 0.98
C GLY A 706 8.71 14.41 0.35
N ALA A 707 8.59 13.08 0.43
CA ALA A 707 7.57 12.31 -0.28
C ALA A 707 6.21 12.46 0.40
N ARG A 708 5.15 12.36 -0.42
CA ARG A 708 3.77 12.42 0.02
C ARG A 708 2.94 11.33 -0.62
N HIS A 709 1.83 11.00 0.04
CA HIS A 709 0.79 10.10 -0.45
C HIS A 709 1.28 8.66 -0.69
N VAL A 710 2.11 8.13 0.22
CA VAL A 710 2.75 6.82 0.07
C VAL A 710 2.13 5.80 1.01
N VAL A 711 1.59 4.71 0.45
CA VAL A 711 1.05 3.59 1.22
C VAL A 711 1.81 2.32 0.86
N MET A 712 2.33 1.62 1.85
CA MET A 712 3.01 0.34 1.71
C MET A 712 2.28 -0.74 2.50
N LEU A 713 1.82 -1.78 1.81
CA LEU A 713 1.00 -2.86 2.36
C LEU A 713 1.75 -4.18 2.21
N GLY A 714 2.24 -4.73 3.31
CA GLY A 714 3.13 -5.88 3.29
C GLY A 714 4.54 -5.50 2.82
N LEU A 715 5.49 -5.39 3.76
CA LEU A 715 6.93 -5.24 3.45
C LEU A 715 7.81 -6.34 4.10
N LYS A 716 8.53 -7.11 3.28
CA LYS A 716 9.52 -8.10 3.73
C LYS A 716 10.92 -7.66 3.38
N ARG A 717 11.88 -7.88 4.31
CA ARG A 717 13.26 -7.46 4.11
C ARG A 717 14.31 -8.41 4.71
N GLU A 718 15.41 -8.63 3.97
CA GLU A 718 16.69 -9.19 4.48
C GLU A 718 17.88 -8.24 4.18
N GLY A 719 18.88 -8.22 5.05
CA GLY A 719 20.05 -7.31 4.99
C GLY A 719 20.24 -6.56 6.32
N GLY A 720 21.35 -5.83 6.50
CA GLY A 720 21.68 -5.20 7.80
C GLY A 720 21.59 -3.66 7.86
N ALA A 721 21.04 -2.99 6.86
CA ALA A 721 20.73 -1.55 6.89
C ALA A 721 19.35 -1.25 7.52
N PRO A 722 18.98 0.00 7.83
CA PRO A 722 17.59 0.41 7.92
C PRO A 722 16.77 -0.04 6.71
N MET A 723 15.52 -0.43 6.94
CA MET A 723 14.61 -0.92 5.90
C MET A 723 13.94 0.24 5.18
N LEU A 724 13.48 1.24 5.95
CA LEU A 724 12.76 2.39 5.45
C LEU A 724 13.22 3.63 6.21
N THR A 725 13.61 4.67 5.48
CA THR A 725 13.93 5.98 6.06
C THR A 725 13.02 7.03 5.46
N LEU A 726 12.36 7.81 6.33
CA LEU A 726 11.54 8.95 5.99
C LEU A 726 12.29 10.21 6.40
N ARG A 727 12.37 11.16 5.48
CA ARG A 727 12.88 12.50 5.76
C ARG A 727 11.94 13.54 5.20
N ASP A 728 11.46 14.43 6.07
CA ASP A 728 10.57 15.54 5.69
C ASP A 728 9.28 15.07 4.97
N CYS A 729 8.75 13.91 5.35
CA CYS A 729 7.64 13.26 4.66
C CYS A 729 6.29 13.54 5.33
N ARG A 730 5.22 13.57 4.53
CA ARG A 730 3.84 13.62 5.03
C ARG A 730 3.06 12.49 4.38
N ASP A 731 2.01 11.98 5.01
CA ASP A 731 1.11 11.02 4.35
C ASP A 731 1.80 9.74 3.94
N VAL A 732 2.44 9.11 4.93
CA VAL A 732 3.08 7.81 4.74
C VAL A 732 2.46 6.78 5.66
N ALA A 733 2.01 5.67 5.07
CA ALA A 733 1.52 4.52 5.80
C ALA A 733 2.32 3.26 5.46
N LEU A 734 2.71 2.48 6.47
CA LEU A 734 3.27 1.13 6.34
C LEU A 734 2.44 0.16 7.17
N LEU A 735 1.69 -0.72 6.52
CA LEU A 735 0.87 -1.73 7.19
C LEU A 735 1.39 -3.14 6.91
N GLY A 736 1.80 -3.84 7.96
CA GLY A 736 2.29 -5.20 7.90
C GLY A 736 3.73 -5.28 7.39
N GLY A 737 4.66 -5.61 8.28
CA GLY A 737 6.02 -5.98 7.87
C GLY A 737 6.59 -7.08 8.76
N GLY A 738 7.39 -7.96 8.18
CA GLY A 738 7.94 -9.12 8.88
C GLY A 738 9.09 -9.81 8.14
N ALA A 739 9.61 -10.88 8.74
CA ALA A 739 10.84 -11.57 8.30
C ALA A 739 12.10 -10.68 8.24
N MET A 740 12.18 -9.70 9.15
CA MET A 740 13.31 -8.79 9.31
C MET A 740 14.46 -9.45 10.09
N ARG A 741 15.36 -10.16 9.40
CA ARG A 741 16.30 -11.12 10.03
C ARG A 741 17.56 -10.51 10.66
N GLU A 742 18.13 -9.45 10.09
CA GLU A 742 19.36 -8.85 10.61
C GLU A 742 19.08 -7.45 11.22
N PRO A 743 19.64 -7.13 12.40
CA PRO A 743 19.45 -5.85 13.06
C PRO A 743 20.25 -4.74 12.35
N PRO A 744 19.66 -3.54 12.15
CA PRO A 744 20.34 -2.40 11.53
C PRO A 744 21.65 -1.99 12.21
N ALA A 745 21.75 -2.17 13.53
CA ALA A 745 22.92 -1.74 14.30
C ALA A 745 24.19 -2.54 13.99
N GLU A 746 24.07 -3.84 13.67
CA GLU A 746 25.22 -4.71 13.41
C GLU A 746 26.04 -4.27 12.18
N ARG A 747 25.43 -3.57 11.22
CA ARG A 747 26.11 -3.19 9.97
C ARG A 747 26.30 -1.69 9.80
N THR A 748 25.43 -0.86 10.38
CA THR A 748 25.62 0.60 10.39
C THR A 748 26.69 1.04 11.39
N GLY A 749 26.93 0.24 12.44
CA GLY A 749 27.76 0.64 13.57
C GLY A 749 27.06 1.63 14.52
N ASP A 750 25.82 2.03 14.22
CA ASP A 750 24.97 2.83 15.10
C ASP A 750 24.14 1.88 15.99
N PRO A 751 24.42 1.77 17.30
CA PRO A 751 23.65 0.92 18.22
C PRO A 751 22.18 1.35 18.33
N ALA A 752 21.85 2.57 17.88
CA ALA A 752 20.50 3.11 17.90
C ALA A 752 19.77 3.04 16.54
N ALA A 753 20.35 2.41 15.52
CA ALA A 753 19.68 2.26 14.23
C ALA A 753 18.38 1.45 14.32
N ALA A 754 17.36 1.90 13.57
CA ALA A 754 16.05 1.29 13.51
C ALA A 754 15.70 0.72 12.13
N TYR A 755 14.73 -0.20 12.08
CA TYR A 755 14.19 -0.68 10.81
C TYR A 755 13.44 0.43 10.08
N VAL A 756 12.64 1.22 10.80
CA VAL A 756 12.00 2.43 10.29
C VAL A 756 12.63 3.64 10.97
N GLU A 757 13.28 4.48 10.18
CA GLU A 757 13.87 5.74 10.59
C GLU A 757 12.97 6.89 10.14
N ILE A 758 12.58 7.77 11.06
CA ILE A 758 11.79 8.96 10.80
C ILE A 758 12.65 10.15 11.22
N THR A 759 12.98 11.02 10.27
CA THR A 759 13.90 12.13 10.49
C THR A 759 13.34 13.41 9.88
N GLY A 760 13.85 14.54 10.33
CA GLY A 760 13.34 15.83 9.87
C GLY A 760 11.88 16.01 10.28
N ILE A 761 11.10 16.69 9.45
CA ILE A 761 9.73 17.07 9.82
C ILE A 761 8.72 16.16 9.12
N CYS A 762 8.30 15.13 9.87
CA CYS A 762 7.32 14.17 9.39
C CYS A 762 5.96 14.32 10.10
N SER A 763 4.86 14.21 9.35
CA SER A 763 3.50 14.30 9.89
C SER A 763 2.52 13.39 9.16
N ARG A 764 1.42 13.04 9.83
CA ARG A 764 0.41 12.07 9.33
C ARG A 764 1.09 10.75 8.92
N ILE A 765 1.90 10.18 9.81
CA ILE A 765 2.61 8.92 9.59
C ILE A 765 1.90 7.80 10.34
N THR A 766 1.65 6.66 9.69
CA THR A 766 1.10 5.46 10.31
C THR A 766 1.99 4.24 10.02
N VAL A 767 2.44 3.54 11.04
CA VAL A 767 3.12 2.25 10.89
C VAL A 767 2.40 1.23 11.77
N ALA A 768 1.88 0.14 11.21
CA ALA A 768 1.10 -0.83 11.99
C ALA A 768 1.42 -2.28 11.61
N GLY A 769 1.26 -3.19 12.58
CA GLY A 769 1.52 -4.62 12.38
C GLY A 769 2.97 -4.93 11.99
N LEU A 770 3.94 -4.19 12.56
CA LEU A 770 5.36 -4.33 12.23
C LEU A 770 6.06 -5.28 13.22
N LEU A 771 6.59 -6.38 12.69
CA LEU A 771 7.28 -7.44 13.43
C LEU A 771 8.78 -7.48 13.10
N VAL A 772 9.61 -7.35 14.13
CA VAL A 772 11.07 -7.50 14.04
C VAL A 772 11.49 -8.89 14.50
N GLN A 773 12.35 -9.59 13.76
CA GLN A 773 12.83 -10.93 14.11
C GLN A 773 14.34 -10.89 14.42
N GLN A 774 14.73 -10.76 15.68
CA GLN A 774 16.15 -10.78 16.03
C GLN A 774 16.69 -12.21 16.13
N VAL A 775 17.77 -12.50 15.40
CA VAL A 775 18.55 -13.73 15.52
C VAL A 775 19.67 -13.50 16.55
N GLY A 776 19.57 -14.13 17.72
CA GLY A 776 20.63 -14.11 18.76
C GLY A 776 20.27 -13.38 20.05
N GLU A 777 21.05 -13.60 21.10
CA GLU A 777 20.96 -12.89 22.39
C GLU A 777 21.91 -11.69 22.32
N GLY A 778 21.41 -10.45 22.34
CA GLY A 778 22.22 -9.26 22.62
C GLY A 778 22.62 -8.33 21.46
N ALA A 779 22.08 -8.43 20.25
CA ALA A 779 22.36 -7.47 19.17
C ALA A 779 21.29 -6.34 19.13
N GLY A 780 21.72 -5.11 19.42
CA GLY A 780 20.87 -3.92 19.51
C GLY A 780 20.19 -3.50 18.19
N GLY A 781 19.12 -2.71 18.30
CA GLY A 781 18.38 -2.13 17.18
C GLY A 781 16.93 -1.85 17.54
N TYR A 782 16.34 -0.80 16.96
CA TYR A 782 14.97 -0.36 17.25
C TYR A 782 14.00 -0.71 16.09
N THR A 783 12.71 -0.89 16.37
CA THR A 783 11.71 -1.11 15.30
C THR A 783 11.41 0.21 14.58
N VAL A 784 11.15 1.25 15.37
CA VAL A 784 10.94 2.62 14.88
C VAL A 784 11.86 3.54 15.68
N ARG A 785 12.58 4.43 15.01
CA ARG A 785 13.24 5.59 15.61
C ARG A 785 12.74 6.84 14.92
N GLU A 786 12.32 7.82 15.71
CA GLU A 786 11.95 9.14 15.24
C GLU A 786 12.88 10.17 15.88
N THR A 787 13.57 10.93 15.05
CA THR A 787 14.51 11.97 15.47
C THR A 787 13.95 13.33 15.05
N ALA A 788 13.60 14.15 16.04
CA ALA A 788 13.14 15.52 15.87
C ALA A 788 14.27 16.44 15.39
N SER A 789 13.89 17.62 14.87
CA SER A 789 14.83 18.60 14.31
C SER A 789 15.82 19.18 15.33
N ASP A 790 15.49 19.15 16.62
CA ASP A 790 16.35 19.56 17.73
C ASP A 790 17.31 18.44 18.19
N GLY A 791 17.26 17.28 17.55
CA GLY A 791 18.07 16.11 17.88
C GLY A 791 17.46 15.19 18.95
N ALA A 792 16.28 15.52 19.51
CA ALA A 792 15.58 14.61 20.41
C ALA A 792 15.11 13.36 19.64
N ALA A 793 15.36 12.17 20.19
CA ALA A 793 15.00 10.92 19.54
C ALA A 793 14.06 10.06 20.40
N LEU A 794 12.95 9.64 19.81
CA LEU A 794 12.10 8.57 20.31
C LEU A 794 12.54 7.27 19.63
N ALA A 795 13.08 6.33 20.40
CA ALA A 795 13.50 5.04 19.86
C ALA A 795 12.68 3.91 20.51
N PHE A 796 12.04 3.07 19.69
CA PHE A 796 11.10 2.04 20.14
C PHE A 796 11.62 0.62 19.86
N PRO A 797 12.07 -0.13 20.90
CA PRO A 797 12.91 -1.33 20.71
C PRO A 797 12.12 -2.62 20.44
N LEU A 798 10.80 -2.56 20.42
CA LEU A 798 9.88 -3.70 20.38
C LEU A 798 9.01 -3.67 19.12
N GLY A 799 8.27 -4.73 18.80
CA GLY A 799 7.39 -4.71 17.62
C GLY A 799 6.32 -3.62 17.71
N ALA A 800 6.02 -2.93 16.62
CA ALA A 800 5.05 -1.84 16.60
C ALA A 800 3.68 -2.38 16.15
N ALA A 801 2.73 -2.45 17.09
CA ALA A 801 1.34 -2.74 16.75
C ALA A 801 0.72 -1.56 16.00
N LEU A 802 0.98 -0.35 16.51
CA LEU A 802 0.62 0.91 15.89
C LEU A 802 1.60 2.00 16.31
N PHE A 803 2.21 2.68 15.36
CA PHE A 803 2.90 3.94 15.55
C PHE A 803 2.13 4.99 14.74
N GLN A 804 1.73 6.09 15.38
CA GLN A 804 1.04 7.21 14.73
C GLN A 804 1.69 8.54 15.12
N ARG A 805 1.91 9.37 14.11
CA ARG A 805 2.26 10.78 14.24
C ARG A 805 1.21 11.58 13.48
N GLY A 806 0.25 12.16 14.19
CA GLY A 806 -0.94 12.78 13.60
C GLY A 806 -1.91 11.77 12.98
N SER A 807 -2.94 12.29 12.31
CA SER A 807 -3.98 11.47 11.68
C SER A 807 -3.73 11.36 10.17
N PHE A 808 -3.60 10.13 9.68
CA PHE A 808 -3.51 9.83 8.24
C PHE A 808 -4.90 9.85 7.61
N ASP A 809 -5.05 10.52 6.46
CA ASP A 809 -6.34 10.63 5.75
C ASP A 809 -6.50 9.55 4.69
N TRP A 810 -6.98 8.36 5.08
CA TRP A 810 -7.03 7.21 4.18
C TRP A 810 -7.92 7.37 2.95
N ASP A 811 -8.95 8.23 3.00
CA ASP A 811 -9.85 8.42 1.89
C ASP A 811 -9.22 9.23 0.75
N ALA A 812 -8.34 10.18 1.08
CA ALA A 812 -7.60 11.02 0.13
C ALA A 812 -6.52 10.24 -0.63
N GLU A 813 -6.11 9.09 -0.11
CA GLU A 813 -4.89 8.41 -0.55
C GLU A 813 -5.16 7.28 -1.55
N VAL A 814 -6.41 6.89 -1.83
CA VAL A 814 -6.70 5.78 -2.75
C VAL A 814 -6.38 6.16 -4.22
N PRO A 815 -5.43 5.51 -4.92
CA PRO A 815 -5.01 5.93 -6.26
C PRO A 815 -6.14 5.79 -7.28
N GLY A 816 -6.31 6.79 -8.15
CA GLY A 816 -7.35 6.78 -9.19
C GLY A 816 -8.79 6.87 -8.66
N ARG A 817 -9.00 6.93 -7.33
CA ARG A 817 -10.22 7.48 -6.78
C ARG A 817 -10.14 8.97 -7.03
N VAL A 818 -10.94 9.49 -7.96
CA VAL A 818 -11.23 10.91 -7.92
C VAL A 818 -11.95 11.09 -6.58
N PRO A 819 -11.42 11.88 -5.63
CA PRO A 819 -12.22 12.33 -4.49
C PRO A 819 -13.53 12.80 -5.10
N PRO A 820 -14.70 12.27 -4.69
CA PRO A 820 -15.94 12.28 -5.45
C PRO A 820 -15.97 13.46 -6.38
N ALA A 821 -15.71 13.18 -7.67
CA ALA A 821 -15.44 14.22 -8.64
C ALA A 821 -16.60 15.20 -8.55
N ASN A 822 -16.32 16.42 -8.14
CA ASN A 822 -17.27 17.48 -8.32
C ASN A 822 -17.32 17.75 -9.83
N THR A 823 -18.10 16.93 -10.52
CA THR A 823 -18.30 16.87 -11.97
C THR A 823 -19.26 17.96 -12.43
N GLY A 824 -19.19 19.13 -11.78
CA GLY A 824 -19.83 20.33 -12.24
C GLY A 824 -18.77 21.30 -12.70
N GLY A 825 -18.74 21.62 -14.00
CA GLY A 825 -18.29 22.94 -14.48
C GLY A 825 -19.23 24.05 -13.99
N GLY A 826 -19.49 24.10 -12.69
CA GLY A 826 -20.35 25.08 -12.02
C GLY A 826 -19.62 25.57 -10.79
N ASP A 827 -19.57 26.90 -10.63
CA ASP A 827 -18.98 27.69 -9.55
C ASP A 827 -18.24 26.89 -8.46
N GLY A 828 -16.90 26.95 -8.50
CA GLY A 828 -16.05 26.45 -7.41
C GLY A 828 -16.47 27.03 -6.05
N GLY A 829 -16.22 26.28 -4.97
CA GLY A 829 -16.65 26.67 -3.63
C GLY A 829 -16.27 28.12 -3.29
N ARG A 830 -17.21 28.90 -2.76
CA ARG A 830 -17.02 30.32 -2.42
C ARG A 830 -17.34 30.59 -0.96
N LEU A 831 -16.70 31.60 -0.39
CA LEU A 831 -17.05 32.09 0.95
C LEU A 831 -18.42 32.76 0.90
N VAL A 832 -19.35 32.29 1.72
CA VAL A 832 -20.67 32.92 1.90
C VAL A 832 -20.88 33.48 3.31
N ASN A 833 -20.04 33.07 4.26
CA ASN A 833 -19.99 33.64 5.59
C ASN A 833 -18.55 33.61 6.11
N VAL A 834 -18.19 34.67 6.82
CA VAL A 834 -16.96 34.77 7.60
C VAL A 834 -17.29 35.41 8.94
N ALA A 835 -16.76 34.85 10.02
CA ALA A 835 -17.11 35.23 11.38
C ALA A 835 -15.88 35.19 12.30
N ALA A 836 -15.89 36.01 13.34
CA ALA A 836 -14.90 36.00 14.39
C ALA A 836 -15.60 36.09 15.75
N ARG A 837 -15.30 35.13 16.64
CA ARG A 837 -15.64 35.20 18.04
C ARG A 837 -14.41 35.65 18.82
N VAL A 838 -14.57 36.72 19.60
CA VAL A 838 -13.53 37.29 20.46
C VAL A 838 -14.08 37.65 21.82
N ARG A 839 -13.19 37.91 22.77
CA ARG A 839 -13.52 38.52 24.06
C ARG A 839 -13.06 39.98 24.05
N VAL A 840 -14.00 40.90 24.30
CA VAL A 840 -13.76 42.35 24.34
C VAL A 840 -13.58 42.81 25.79
N ARG A 841 -12.57 43.64 26.07
CA ARG A 841 -12.36 44.26 27.39
C ARG A 841 -12.78 45.73 27.39
N ALA A 842 -13.19 46.23 28.56
CA ALA A 842 -13.75 47.58 28.74
C ALA A 842 -12.83 48.75 28.35
N GLU A 843 -11.52 48.50 28.28
CA GLU A 843 -10.47 49.49 28.00
C GLU A 843 -9.89 49.32 26.58
N GLU A 844 -10.38 48.34 25.80
CA GLU A 844 -9.87 48.03 24.47
C GLU A 844 -10.61 48.81 23.38
N GLY A 845 -9.89 49.15 22.30
CA GLY A 845 -10.45 49.77 21.11
C GLY A 845 -11.41 48.84 20.34
N PRO A 846 -11.95 49.29 19.19
CA PRO A 846 -12.87 48.47 18.40
C PRO A 846 -12.26 47.12 18.01
N THR A 847 -13.10 46.08 17.98
CA THR A 847 -12.75 44.81 17.31
C THR A 847 -12.89 45.03 15.81
N ILE A 848 -11.80 44.81 15.06
CA ILE A 848 -11.73 45.10 13.63
C ILE A 848 -11.68 43.79 12.84
N VAL A 849 -12.64 43.60 11.95
CA VAL A 849 -12.65 42.54 10.95
C VAL A 849 -12.50 43.14 9.56
N GLY A 850 -11.43 42.78 8.85
CA GLY A 850 -11.23 43.11 7.44
C GLY A 850 -11.81 42.05 6.52
N PHE A 851 -12.33 42.45 5.37
CA PHE A 851 -12.76 41.55 4.30
C PHE A 851 -12.66 42.25 2.93
N VAL A 852 -12.48 41.46 1.88
CA VAL A 852 -12.34 41.93 0.50
C VAL A 852 -13.55 41.48 -0.31
N VAL A 853 -14.14 42.41 -1.05
CA VAL A 853 -15.06 42.12 -2.16
C VAL A 853 -14.22 42.12 -3.44
N ALA A 854 -13.90 40.95 -3.98
CA ALA A 854 -13.14 40.82 -5.22
C ALA A 854 -14.06 40.81 -6.45
N GLY A 855 -13.52 41.12 -7.63
CA GLY A 855 -14.23 41.09 -8.91
C GLY A 855 -14.57 42.48 -9.46
N THR A 856 -15.57 42.58 -10.34
CA THR A 856 -15.94 43.84 -11.01
C THR A 856 -17.36 44.34 -10.68
N GLY A 857 -18.18 43.51 -10.04
CA GLY A 857 -19.55 43.86 -9.66
C GLY A 857 -19.72 44.31 -8.21
N GLN A 858 -20.97 44.42 -7.77
CA GLN A 858 -21.33 44.73 -6.38
C GLN A 858 -21.84 43.48 -5.63
N ARG A 859 -21.63 43.44 -4.31
CA ARG A 859 -22.16 42.41 -3.41
C ARG A 859 -22.95 43.02 -2.28
N THR A 860 -24.14 42.47 -2.01
CA THR A 860 -24.91 42.83 -0.83
C THR A 860 -24.46 41.96 0.34
N VAL A 861 -24.07 42.59 1.43
CA VAL A 861 -23.62 41.90 2.64
C VAL A 861 -24.50 42.23 3.83
N LEU A 862 -24.67 41.26 4.71
CA LEU A 862 -25.16 41.45 6.07
C LEU A 862 -23.96 41.46 7.00
N VAL A 863 -23.79 42.53 7.78
CA VAL A 863 -22.77 42.64 8.82
C VAL A 863 -23.46 42.62 10.18
N ARG A 864 -23.01 41.76 11.10
CA ARG A 864 -23.54 41.71 12.47
C ARG A 864 -22.44 41.83 13.52
N ALA A 865 -22.77 42.49 14.61
CA ALA A 865 -22.04 42.44 15.88
C ALA A 865 -23.01 41.93 16.95
N VAL A 866 -22.81 40.70 17.41
CA VAL A 866 -23.72 39.95 18.28
C VAL A 866 -23.13 39.82 19.67
N GLY A 867 -23.86 40.34 20.66
CA GLY A 867 -23.55 40.31 22.07
C GLY A 867 -24.69 39.63 22.85
N PRO A 868 -25.84 40.30 23.09
CA PRO A 868 -26.96 39.68 23.81
C PRO A 868 -27.50 38.40 23.16
N GLY A 869 -27.50 38.32 21.82
CA GLY A 869 -27.96 37.16 21.07
C GLY A 869 -27.15 35.89 21.31
N LEU A 870 -25.93 35.99 21.83
CA LEU A 870 -25.06 34.85 22.12
C LEU A 870 -25.61 33.94 23.26
N ALA A 871 -26.49 34.46 24.11
CA ALA A 871 -27.15 33.67 25.14
C ALA A 871 -27.94 32.49 24.56
N ALA A 872 -28.51 32.65 23.36
CA ALA A 872 -29.21 31.57 22.64
C ALA A 872 -28.27 30.44 22.18
N LEU A 873 -26.96 30.69 22.14
CA LEU A 873 -25.92 29.72 21.79
C LEU A 873 -25.19 29.18 23.03
N GLY A 874 -25.72 29.42 24.24
CA GLY A 874 -25.13 28.98 25.49
C GLY A 874 -23.95 29.82 25.98
N VAL A 875 -23.73 31.01 25.40
CA VAL A 875 -22.70 31.96 25.84
C VAL A 875 -23.35 33.07 26.66
N GLY A 876 -23.28 32.94 27.99
CA GLY A 876 -24.01 33.82 28.92
C GLY A 876 -23.35 35.18 29.20
N ASP A 877 -22.13 35.42 28.73
CA ASP A 877 -21.34 36.62 29.03
C ASP A 877 -21.15 37.53 27.81
N GLY A 878 -22.14 37.57 26.92
CA GLY A 878 -22.14 38.42 25.74
C GLY A 878 -22.04 39.91 26.08
N VAL A 879 -21.39 40.69 25.23
CA VAL A 879 -21.35 42.15 25.36
C VAL A 879 -22.78 42.70 25.41
N PRO A 880 -23.15 43.57 26.36
CA PRO A 880 -24.55 44.00 26.52
C PRO A 880 -25.13 44.86 25.38
N ASP A 881 -24.29 45.62 24.69
CA ASP A 881 -24.70 46.59 23.67
C ASP A 881 -23.55 46.87 22.69
N PRO A 882 -23.33 45.97 21.71
CA PRO A 882 -22.42 46.21 20.62
C PRO A 882 -23.01 47.15 19.55
N ALA A 883 -22.16 47.95 18.93
CA ALA A 883 -22.47 48.69 17.70
C ALA A 883 -21.50 48.30 16.58
N VAL A 884 -21.91 48.41 15.31
CA VAL A 884 -21.07 48.08 14.15
C VAL A 884 -21.01 49.24 13.17
N ARG A 885 -19.80 49.56 12.71
CA ARG A 885 -19.54 50.53 11.65
C ARG A 885 -18.66 49.94 10.57
N LEU A 886 -19.08 50.08 9.32
CA LEU A 886 -18.39 49.59 8.14
C LEU A 886 -17.60 50.73 7.48
N TYR A 887 -16.34 50.46 7.14
CA TYR A 887 -15.44 51.41 6.50
C TYR A 887 -14.94 50.90 5.15
N ARG A 888 -14.67 51.84 4.24
CA ARG A 888 -13.82 51.66 3.05
C ARG A 888 -12.62 52.61 3.21
N GLY A 889 -11.44 52.05 3.45
CA GLY A 889 -10.29 52.84 3.90
C GLY A 889 -10.62 53.55 5.22
N GLN A 890 -10.53 54.88 5.24
CA GLN A 890 -10.89 55.70 6.43
C GLN A 890 -12.34 56.24 6.38
N THR A 891 -13.10 55.95 5.31
CA THR A 891 -14.45 56.50 5.13
C THR A 891 -15.50 55.54 5.67
N SER A 892 -16.36 56.00 6.59
CA SER A 892 -17.53 55.23 7.05
C SER A 892 -18.55 55.15 5.92
N VAL A 893 -19.00 53.92 5.60
CA VAL A 893 -19.96 53.66 4.51
C VAL A 893 -21.31 53.15 5.01
N ALA A 894 -21.38 52.61 6.23
CA ALA A 894 -22.62 52.26 6.91
C ALA A 894 -22.35 52.09 8.41
N ASP A 895 -23.31 52.38 9.27
CA ASP A 895 -23.23 52.06 10.69
C ASP A 895 -24.60 51.76 11.29
N ASN A 896 -24.60 51.00 12.36
CA ASN A 896 -25.79 50.69 13.13
C ASN A 896 -25.44 50.24 14.55
N GLU A 897 -26.29 50.57 15.52
CA GLU A 897 -26.12 50.22 16.95
C GLU A 897 -27.19 49.27 17.50
N ASP A 898 -28.26 49.00 16.73
CA ASP A 898 -29.32 48.05 17.10
C ASP A 898 -29.89 47.36 15.86
N TRP A 899 -30.30 46.10 15.93
CA TRP A 899 -30.95 45.41 14.82
C TRP A 899 -32.49 45.58 14.86
N GLY A 900 -33.10 45.80 13.70
CA GLY A 900 -34.54 46.09 13.60
C GLY A 900 -34.92 47.54 13.94
N GLY A 901 -36.21 47.82 14.12
CA GLY A 901 -36.73 49.17 14.37
C GLY A 901 -36.99 50.02 13.13
N ALA A 902 -37.59 51.20 13.31
CA ALA A 902 -37.91 52.11 12.21
C ALA A 902 -36.61 52.72 11.64
N GLY A 903 -36.23 52.28 10.43
CA GLY A 903 -35.01 52.74 9.74
C GLY A 903 -33.85 51.73 9.72
N GLY A 904 -33.97 50.60 10.42
CA GLY A 904 -32.97 49.52 10.36
C GLY A 904 -32.98 48.79 9.01
N THR A 905 -31.81 48.50 8.46
CA THR A 905 -31.66 47.81 7.15
C THR A 905 -31.65 46.28 7.27
N ALA A 906 -31.51 45.73 8.48
CA ALA A 906 -31.51 44.30 8.76
C ALA A 906 -32.82 43.82 9.41
N SER A 907 -33.25 42.60 9.09
CA SER A 907 -34.47 41.99 9.64
C SER A 907 -34.29 40.50 9.91
N ALA A 908 -35.19 39.91 10.72
CA ALA A 908 -35.18 38.48 10.99
C ALA A 908 -35.31 37.62 9.71
N ALA A 909 -36.05 38.10 8.71
CA ALA A 909 -36.16 37.43 7.40
C ALA A 909 -34.82 37.42 6.65
N ILE A 910 -34.06 38.51 6.73
CA ILE A 910 -32.71 38.60 6.13
C ILE A 910 -31.75 37.65 6.85
N PHE A 911 -31.82 37.55 8.18
CA PHE A 911 -30.99 36.60 8.93
C PHE A 911 -31.27 35.15 8.48
N ALA A 912 -32.54 34.77 8.39
CA ALA A 912 -32.93 33.44 7.91
C ALA A 912 -32.45 33.19 6.48
N ALA A 913 -32.61 34.16 5.57
CA ALA A 913 -32.14 34.05 4.19
C ALA A 913 -30.61 33.93 4.08
N ALA A 914 -29.86 34.55 5.00
CA ALA A 914 -28.41 34.46 5.09
C ALA A 914 -27.91 33.13 5.71
N GLY A 915 -28.80 32.31 6.27
CA GLY A 915 -28.42 31.16 7.10
C GLY A 915 -27.87 31.55 8.48
N ALA A 916 -28.09 32.81 8.89
CA ALA A 916 -27.68 33.31 10.20
C ALA A 916 -28.72 32.95 11.27
N PHE A 917 -28.29 32.61 12.48
CA PHE A 917 -29.22 32.34 13.58
C PHE A 917 -30.01 33.60 13.95
N GLY A 918 -31.26 33.43 14.38
CA GLY A 918 -32.14 34.54 14.75
C GLY A 918 -31.67 35.27 16.02
N LEU A 919 -31.86 36.59 16.05
CA LEU A 919 -31.61 37.41 17.23
C LEU A 919 -32.93 37.64 18.00
N PRO A 920 -32.93 37.76 19.34
CA PRO A 920 -34.15 37.99 20.12
C PRO A 920 -34.74 39.38 19.89
N ALA A 921 -36.03 39.50 19.55
CA ALA A 921 -36.65 40.78 19.22
C ALA A 921 -36.44 41.83 20.34
N GLY A 922 -35.94 43.01 19.96
CA GLY A 922 -35.60 44.09 20.91
C GLY A 922 -34.27 43.92 21.65
N SER A 923 -33.45 42.92 21.29
CA SER A 923 -32.08 42.84 21.79
C SER A 923 -31.19 43.94 21.20
N ARG A 924 -30.17 44.34 21.96
CA ARG A 924 -29.19 45.37 21.60
C ARG A 924 -28.05 44.87 20.73
N ASP A 925 -28.27 43.80 19.98
CA ASP A 925 -27.29 43.35 18.99
C ASP A 925 -27.30 44.33 17.81
N ALA A 926 -26.18 44.55 17.13
CA ALA A 926 -26.15 45.42 15.95
C ALA A 926 -26.10 44.61 14.66
N ALA A 927 -26.90 45.01 13.66
CA ALA A 927 -26.86 44.40 12.33
C ALA A 927 -27.20 45.41 11.24
N LEU A 928 -26.47 45.42 10.14
CA LEU A 928 -26.75 46.27 8.99
C LEU A 928 -26.61 45.48 7.68
N VAL A 929 -27.32 45.94 6.66
CA VAL A 929 -27.18 45.46 5.28
C VAL A 929 -26.62 46.58 4.41
N ALA A 930 -25.61 46.27 3.61
CA ALA A 930 -24.98 47.22 2.70
C ALA A 930 -24.64 46.55 1.36
N THR A 931 -24.80 47.29 0.26
CA THR A 931 -24.35 46.87 -1.08
C THR A 931 -23.01 47.53 -1.39
N LEU A 932 -22.00 46.71 -1.63
CA LEU A 932 -20.59 47.09 -1.68
C LEU A 932 -19.99 46.77 -3.05
N GLY A 933 -19.34 47.74 -3.70
CA GLY A 933 -18.52 47.47 -4.88
C GLY A 933 -17.20 46.77 -4.54
N ALA A 934 -16.47 46.29 -5.55
CA ALA A 934 -15.18 45.65 -5.35
C ALA A 934 -14.16 46.53 -4.62
N GLY A 935 -13.48 46.00 -3.61
CA GLY A 935 -12.46 46.68 -2.81
C GLY A 935 -12.33 46.12 -1.39
N ASP A 936 -11.47 46.77 -0.60
CA ASP A 936 -11.14 46.40 0.78
C ASP A 936 -12.04 47.14 1.77
N TYR A 937 -12.63 46.39 2.71
CA TYR A 937 -13.53 46.91 3.73
C TYR A 937 -13.12 46.44 5.12
N SER A 938 -13.48 47.23 6.14
CA SER A 938 -13.36 46.82 7.55
C SER A 938 -14.65 47.08 8.32
N ALA A 939 -15.12 46.07 9.05
CA ALA A 939 -16.22 46.18 9.99
C ALA A 939 -15.64 46.34 11.40
N HIS A 940 -16.00 47.43 12.06
CA HIS A 940 -15.55 47.80 13.39
C HIS A 940 -16.70 47.60 14.35
N ALA A 941 -16.56 46.64 15.26
CA ALA A 941 -17.48 46.50 16.38
C ALA A 941 -16.95 47.27 17.59
N THR A 942 -17.77 48.18 18.10
CA THR A 942 -17.52 48.95 19.32
C THR A 942 -18.50 48.54 20.40
N VAL A 943 -18.11 48.72 21.66
CA VAL A 943 -18.93 48.41 22.83
C VAL A 943 -19.05 49.65 23.70
N ARG A 944 -20.10 49.76 24.52
CA ARG A 944 -20.21 50.90 25.46
C ARG A 944 -18.99 50.97 26.38
N PRO A 945 -18.42 52.17 26.63
CA PRO A 945 -17.30 52.33 27.56
C PRO A 945 -17.62 51.70 28.93
N GLY A 946 -16.66 50.98 29.51
CA GLY A 946 -16.85 50.28 30.79
C GLY A 946 -17.54 48.90 30.69
N THR A 947 -17.90 48.44 29.48
CA THR A 947 -18.52 47.11 29.26
C THR A 947 -17.57 46.16 28.52
N GLY A 948 -17.71 44.85 28.76
CA GLY A 948 -16.89 43.82 28.12
C GLY A 948 -17.60 42.46 28.14
N GLY A 949 -17.07 41.49 27.41
CA GLY A 949 -17.72 40.18 27.25
C GLY A 949 -17.38 39.49 25.94
N SER A 950 -18.06 38.38 25.67
CA SER A 950 -17.99 37.68 24.39
C SER A 950 -18.68 38.49 23.29
N LEU A 951 -18.05 38.58 22.13
CA LEU A 951 -18.58 39.25 20.94
C LEU A 951 -18.37 38.36 19.71
N VAL A 952 -19.40 38.24 18.87
CA VAL A 952 -19.26 37.71 17.51
C VAL A 952 -19.43 38.85 16.51
N ILE A 953 -18.47 39.02 15.61
CA ILE A 953 -18.58 39.91 14.46
C ILE A 953 -18.50 39.07 13.19
N GLU A 954 -19.42 39.28 12.26
CA GLU A 954 -19.58 38.40 11.10
C GLU A 954 -20.14 39.13 9.88
N VAL A 955 -19.79 38.62 8.70
CA VAL A 955 -20.19 39.12 7.40
C VAL A 955 -20.75 37.95 6.59
N PHE A 956 -21.99 38.09 6.13
CA PHE A 956 -22.65 37.15 5.22
C PHE A 956 -22.79 37.75 3.83
N ASP A 957 -22.52 36.96 2.80
CA ASP A 957 -22.84 37.30 1.41
C ASP A 957 -24.33 37.01 1.17
N LEU A 958 -25.15 38.07 1.05
CA LEU A 958 -26.56 37.98 0.70
C LEU A 958 -26.79 37.86 -0.82
N GLN A 959 -25.71 37.67 -1.57
CA GLN A 959 -25.68 37.63 -3.02
C GLN A 959 -25.81 39.02 -3.67
N GLY A 960 -25.39 39.10 -4.92
CA GLY A 960 -25.29 40.32 -5.72
C GLY A 960 -24.83 39.94 -7.12
N ASP A 961 -24.02 40.78 -7.77
CA ASP A 961 -23.47 40.45 -9.08
C ASP A 961 -22.59 39.19 -9.02
N ALA A 962 -22.88 38.22 -9.89
CA ALA A 962 -22.10 36.98 -10.00
C ALA A 962 -20.60 37.23 -10.26
N SER A 963 -20.24 38.39 -10.82
CA SER A 963 -18.88 38.82 -11.11
C SER A 963 -18.09 39.34 -9.89
N ALA A 964 -18.70 39.43 -8.70
CA ALA A 964 -18.02 39.77 -7.45
C ALA A 964 -18.11 38.62 -6.42
N ARG A 965 -17.24 38.55 -5.41
CA ARG A 965 -17.34 37.58 -4.29
C ARG A 965 -16.50 37.99 -3.08
N LEU A 966 -16.80 37.42 -1.92
CA LEU A 966 -15.90 37.50 -0.75
C LEU A 966 -14.72 36.55 -0.94
N THR A 967 -13.50 37.03 -0.68
CA THR A 967 -12.27 36.23 -0.83
C THR A 967 -11.46 36.02 0.44
N ASN A 968 -11.71 36.80 1.50
CA ASN A 968 -11.00 36.63 2.77
C ASN A 968 -11.77 37.18 3.98
N LEU A 969 -11.27 36.83 5.16
CA LEU A 969 -11.47 37.54 6.42
C LEU A 969 -10.11 37.72 7.11
N SER A 970 -9.91 38.87 7.73
CA SER A 970 -8.79 39.13 8.66
C SER A 970 -9.31 39.70 9.98
N LEU A 971 -8.71 39.29 11.09
CA LEU A 971 -9.04 39.74 12.43
C LEU A 971 -7.75 40.00 13.20
N LEU A 972 -7.55 41.24 13.64
CA LEU A 972 -6.55 41.54 14.65
C LEU A 972 -7.20 41.41 16.04
N GLY A 973 -7.01 40.26 16.68
CA GLY A 973 -7.62 39.94 17.97
C GLY A 973 -6.59 39.86 19.10
N ARG A 974 -7.08 39.83 20.35
CA ARG A 974 -6.26 39.52 21.51
C ARG A 974 -6.54 38.09 21.97
N SER A 975 -5.48 37.31 22.16
CA SER A 975 -5.49 36.02 22.85
C SER A 975 -5.16 36.22 24.32
N GLY A 976 -5.96 35.61 25.20
CA GLY A 976 -5.75 35.50 26.64
C GLY A 976 -5.05 34.21 27.07
N GLY A 977 -4.68 33.32 26.14
CA GLY A 977 -4.00 32.04 26.44
C GLY A 977 -4.86 30.82 26.10
N ALA A 978 -4.61 29.70 26.78
CA ALA A 978 -5.16 28.38 26.41
C ALA A 978 -6.69 28.25 26.54
N VAL A 979 -7.36 29.17 27.24
CA VAL A 979 -8.82 29.11 27.53
C VAL A 979 -9.60 30.31 26.99
N ASP A 980 -8.91 31.35 26.54
CA ASP A 980 -9.50 32.60 26.05
C ASP A 980 -8.75 33.01 24.78
N PHE A 981 -9.28 32.65 23.62
CA PHE A 981 -8.59 32.86 22.35
C PHE A 981 -9.55 33.13 21.19
N PRO A 982 -9.10 33.83 20.13
CA PRO A 982 -9.92 34.08 18.95
C PRO A 982 -10.32 32.79 18.23
N ILE A 983 -11.58 32.70 17.83
CA ILE A 983 -12.08 31.65 16.95
C ILE A 983 -12.59 32.32 15.67
N VAL A 984 -12.05 31.89 14.53
CA VAL A 984 -12.51 32.35 13.22
C VAL A 984 -13.39 31.28 12.59
N GLY A 985 -14.61 31.63 12.22
CA GLY A 985 -15.55 30.78 11.49
C GLY A 985 -15.64 31.17 10.03
N PHE A 986 -15.86 30.21 9.13
CA PHE A 986 -16.20 30.50 7.75
C PHE A 986 -17.07 29.39 7.14
N VAL A 987 -17.90 29.76 6.15
CA VAL A 987 -18.73 28.82 5.41
C VAL A 987 -18.37 28.87 3.94
N LEU A 988 -18.03 27.70 3.40
CA LEU A 988 -17.88 27.45 1.98
C LEU A 988 -19.19 26.90 1.43
N ALA A 989 -19.75 27.56 0.42
CA ALA A 989 -20.92 27.07 -0.32
C ALA A 989 -20.58 26.86 -1.80
N GLY A 990 -21.45 26.13 -2.51
CA GLY A 990 -21.22 25.66 -3.87
C GLY A 990 -21.13 24.14 -3.90
N THR A 991 -20.74 23.59 -5.04
CA THR A 991 -20.62 22.13 -5.21
C THR A 991 -19.17 21.67 -5.16
N GLY A 992 -18.20 22.56 -5.45
CA GLY A 992 -16.77 22.21 -5.54
C GLY A 992 -15.94 22.53 -4.31
N GLY A 993 -14.85 21.79 -4.14
CA GLY A 993 -13.83 22.11 -3.15
C GLY A 993 -13.13 23.44 -3.46
N ARG A 994 -12.64 24.12 -2.42
CA ARG A 994 -11.95 25.40 -2.49
C ARG A 994 -10.65 25.33 -1.70
N THR A 995 -9.54 25.76 -2.32
CA THR A 995 -8.28 25.94 -1.58
C THR A 995 -8.45 27.09 -0.59
N VAL A 996 -8.21 26.80 0.68
CA VAL A 996 -8.23 27.78 1.77
C VAL A 996 -6.84 27.88 2.36
N LEU A 997 -6.39 29.11 2.62
CA LEU A 997 -5.21 29.43 3.42
C LEU A 997 -5.68 30.03 4.75
N ALA A 998 -5.29 29.42 5.86
CA ALA A 998 -5.52 29.91 7.21
C ALA A 998 -4.20 30.32 7.85
N ARG A 999 -4.14 31.48 8.51
CA ARG A 999 -2.93 31.99 9.19
C ARG A 999 -3.25 32.49 10.59
N ALA A 1000 -2.31 32.26 11.50
CA ALA A 1000 -2.24 32.88 12.81
C ALA A 1000 -0.85 33.53 12.94
N VAL A 1001 -0.82 34.85 12.83
CA VAL A 1001 0.42 35.64 12.76
C VAL A 1001 0.65 36.33 14.10
N GLY A 1002 1.79 36.04 14.72
CA GLY A 1002 2.24 36.52 16.01
C GLY A 1002 3.58 37.26 15.88
N PRO A 1003 4.74 36.58 15.89
CA PRO A 1003 6.05 37.22 15.80
C PRO A 1003 6.21 38.20 14.64
N SER A 1004 5.65 37.89 13.47
CA SER A 1004 5.76 38.78 12.30
C SER A 1004 5.02 40.11 12.46
N LEU A 1005 4.11 40.23 13.44
CA LEU A 1005 3.43 41.50 13.73
C LEU A 1005 4.37 42.57 14.30
N ALA A 1006 5.52 42.18 14.85
CA ALA A 1006 6.52 43.14 15.32
C ALA A 1006 7.01 44.07 14.19
N ALA A 1007 7.10 43.55 12.95
CA ALA A 1007 7.46 44.34 11.77
C ALA A 1007 6.41 45.42 11.42
N PHE A 1008 5.18 45.27 11.91
CA PHE A 1008 4.08 46.22 11.74
C PHE A 1008 3.86 47.11 12.98
N GLY A 1009 4.82 47.14 13.91
CA GLY A 1009 4.76 47.98 15.12
C GLY A 1009 3.87 47.43 16.24
N VAL A 1010 3.48 46.16 16.19
CA VAL A 1010 2.69 45.51 17.24
C VAL A 1010 3.62 44.91 18.30
N ALA A 1011 3.85 45.65 19.38
CA ALA A 1011 4.82 45.27 20.42
C ALA A 1011 4.35 44.13 21.35
N ASP A 1012 3.03 43.92 21.50
CA ASP A 1012 2.43 42.92 22.40
C ASP A 1012 1.89 41.69 21.67
N ALA A 1013 2.53 41.29 20.57
CA ALA A 1013 2.12 40.14 19.77
C ALA A 1013 2.33 38.79 20.48
N VAL A 1014 1.51 37.80 20.16
CA VAL A 1014 1.68 36.42 20.63
C VAL A 1014 3.02 35.89 20.11
N ALA A 1015 3.90 35.46 21.02
CA ALA A 1015 5.25 35.02 20.66
C ALA A 1015 5.30 33.66 19.93
N ASP A 1016 4.27 32.84 20.11
CA ASP A 1016 4.21 31.46 19.61
C ASP A 1016 2.74 31.07 19.34
N PRO A 1017 2.11 31.65 18.30
CA PRO A 1017 0.76 31.30 17.91
C PRO A 1017 0.69 29.89 17.31
N ALA A 1018 -0.41 29.20 17.59
CA ALA A 1018 -0.77 27.96 16.94
C ALA A 1018 -2.17 28.09 16.34
N LEU A 1019 -2.51 27.23 15.38
CA LEU A 1019 -3.86 27.17 14.82
C LEU A 1019 -4.31 25.73 14.61
N ARG A 1020 -5.62 25.50 14.76
CA ARG A 1020 -6.25 24.19 14.52
C ARG A 1020 -7.57 24.36 13.78
N LEU A 1021 -7.73 23.63 12.68
CA LEU A 1021 -8.90 23.64 11.81
C LEU A 1021 -9.90 22.56 12.24
N PHE A 1022 -11.19 22.90 12.25
CA PHE A 1022 -12.28 22.00 12.63
C PHE A 1022 -13.44 22.02 11.61
N LEU A 1023 -14.16 20.89 11.53
CA LEU A 1023 -15.46 20.76 10.88
C LEU A 1023 -16.42 20.04 11.84
N GLY A 1024 -17.50 20.71 12.24
CA GLY A 1024 -18.50 20.13 13.16
C GLY A 1024 -17.92 19.62 14.49
N GLY A 1025 -16.87 20.27 15.01
CA GLY A 1025 -16.17 19.88 16.24
C GLY A 1025 -15.05 18.83 16.07
N ARG A 1026 -14.91 18.23 14.88
CA ARG A 1026 -13.81 17.31 14.56
C ARG A 1026 -12.59 18.10 14.07
N SER A 1027 -11.44 17.90 14.70
CA SER A 1027 -10.16 18.47 14.23
C SER A 1027 -9.78 17.86 12.88
N LEU A 1028 -9.45 18.71 11.92
CA LEU A 1028 -9.03 18.32 10.57
C LEU A 1028 -7.51 18.44 10.37
N ASP A 1029 -6.93 19.57 10.81
CA ASP A 1029 -5.51 19.86 10.63
C ASP A 1029 -5.04 20.90 11.68
N GLY A 1030 -3.74 21.07 11.86
CA GLY A 1030 -3.17 22.03 12.82
C GLY A 1030 -1.71 22.37 12.53
N ASN A 1031 -1.29 23.57 12.95
CA ASN A 1031 0.09 24.02 12.85
C ASN A 1031 0.43 24.97 14.00
N ASP A 1032 1.62 24.85 14.58
CA ASP A 1032 2.17 25.70 15.63
C ASP A 1032 3.55 26.30 15.28
N THR A 1033 4.12 25.99 14.11
CA THR A 1033 5.30 26.69 13.56
C THR A 1033 5.32 26.49 12.04
N TRP A 1034 5.12 27.57 11.29
CA TRP A 1034 5.19 27.51 9.82
C TRP A 1034 6.62 27.65 9.31
N GLY A 1035 6.87 27.12 8.11
CA GLY A 1035 8.14 27.33 7.43
C GLY A 1035 9.28 26.42 7.89
N MET A 1036 8.97 25.41 8.69
CA MET A 1036 9.92 24.38 9.11
C MET A 1036 9.70 23.07 8.36
N GLY A 1037 8.49 22.76 7.87
CA GLY A 1037 8.19 21.48 7.19
C GLY A 1037 8.08 21.56 5.67
N ALA A 1038 7.81 20.42 5.02
CA ALA A 1038 7.74 20.31 3.57
C ALA A 1038 6.57 21.08 2.92
N GLU A 1039 5.63 21.62 3.71
CA GLU A 1039 4.50 22.46 3.27
C GLU A 1039 4.90 23.85 2.77
N VAL A 1040 6.16 24.27 2.98
CA VAL A 1040 6.64 25.63 2.63
C VAL A 1040 6.30 26.04 1.19
N PRO A 1041 6.55 25.24 0.13
CA PRO A 1041 6.26 25.67 -1.25
C PRO A 1041 4.76 25.90 -1.51
N ASP A 1042 3.91 25.02 -0.95
CA ASP A 1042 2.46 25.10 -1.08
C ASP A 1042 1.92 26.33 -0.33
N LEU A 1043 2.41 26.57 0.88
CA LEU A 1043 2.05 27.75 1.69
C LEU A 1043 2.55 29.06 1.07
N VAL A 1044 3.77 29.09 0.51
CA VAL A 1044 4.30 30.27 -0.20
C VAL A 1044 3.45 30.57 -1.43
N THR A 1045 3.11 29.55 -2.21
CA THR A 1045 2.24 29.69 -3.39
C THR A 1045 0.85 30.19 -2.99
N ALA A 1046 0.24 29.58 -1.97
CA ALA A 1046 -1.06 30.00 -1.46
C ALA A 1046 -1.03 31.42 -0.88
N THR A 1047 0.03 31.79 -0.17
CA THR A 1047 0.23 33.15 0.39
C THR A 1047 0.34 34.19 -0.72
N ALA A 1048 1.11 33.91 -1.77
CA ALA A 1048 1.22 34.78 -2.93
C ALA A 1048 -0.10 34.90 -3.71
N ALA A 1049 -0.80 33.77 -3.94
CA ALA A 1049 -2.10 33.76 -4.61
C ALA A 1049 -3.18 34.52 -3.83
N ALA A 1050 -3.09 34.52 -2.51
CA ALA A 1050 -3.96 35.27 -1.61
C ALA A 1050 -3.65 36.78 -1.57
N GLY A 1051 -2.53 37.23 -2.14
CA GLY A 1051 -2.05 38.61 -2.01
C GLY A 1051 -1.63 38.97 -0.57
N ALA A 1052 -1.43 37.97 0.28
CA ALA A 1052 -1.08 38.17 1.68
C ALA A 1052 0.42 38.45 1.81
N PHE A 1053 0.81 39.26 2.81
CA PHE A 1053 2.23 39.56 3.03
C PHE A 1053 3.00 38.29 3.37
N ALA A 1054 4.26 38.21 2.93
CA ALA A 1054 5.13 37.08 3.19
C ALA A 1054 5.47 37.02 4.68
N LEU A 1055 5.35 35.82 5.25
CA LEU A 1055 5.89 35.52 6.57
C LEU A 1055 7.39 35.16 6.41
N PRO A 1056 8.28 35.43 7.40
CA PRO A 1056 9.66 34.95 7.40
C PRO A 1056 9.76 33.44 7.62
N VAL A 1057 10.35 32.70 6.67
CA VAL A 1057 10.45 31.24 6.74
C VAL A 1057 11.11 30.81 8.06
N GLY A 1058 10.47 29.87 8.78
CA GLY A 1058 10.93 29.35 10.07
C GLY A 1058 10.57 30.21 11.29
N SER A 1059 9.80 31.29 11.11
CA SER A 1059 9.22 32.03 12.24
C SER A 1059 8.17 31.19 12.99
N ARG A 1060 7.87 31.53 14.24
CA ARG A 1060 6.82 30.87 15.03
C ARG A 1060 5.39 31.30 14.68
N ASP A 1061 5.17 32.00 13.56
CA ASP A 1061 3.81 32.16 13.05
C ASP A 1061 3.23 30.78 12.67
N ALA A 1062 1.92 30.64 12.51
CA ALA A 1062 1.29 29.40 12.08
C ALA A 1062 0.50 29.61 10.79
N ALA A 1063 0.56 28.64 9.86
CA ALA A 1063 -0.18 28.69 8.61
C ALA A 1063 -0.57 27.30 8.12
N LEU A 1064 -1.75 27.17 7.52
CA LEU A 1064 -2.24 25.96 6.88
C LEU A 1064 -2.82 26.30 5.51
N ALA A 1065 -2.62 25.43 4.51
CA ALA A 1065 -3.34 25.51 3.25
C ALA A 1065 -3.84 24.13 2.83
N GLY A 1066 -5.05 24.08 2.27
CA GLY A 1066 -5.62 22.82 1.78
C GLY A 1066 -6.93 23.02 1.04
N ALA A 1067 -7.31 22.04 0.22
CA ALA A 1067 -8.61 22.02 -0.45
C ALA A 1067 -9.69 21.56 0.54
N LEU A 1068 -10.69 22.41 0.78
CA LEU A 1068 -11.82 22.13 1.66
C LEU A 1068 -13.11 21.99 0.85
N ALA A 1069 -13.93 20.99 1.19
CA ALA A 1069 -15.26 20.84 0.61
C ALA A 1069 -16.20 21.97 1.09
N PRO A 1070 -17.38 22.15 0.46
CA PRO A 1070 -18.43 22.98 1.02
C PRO A 1070 -18.80 22.54 2.44
N GLY A 1071 -18.90 23.49 3.37
CA GLY A 1071 -19.11 23.21 4.80
C GLY A 1071 -18.85 24.42 5.69
N ALA A 1072 -19.23 24.29 6.96
CA ALA A 1072 -18.99 25.28 8.01
C ALA A 1072 -17.77 24.88 8.85
N TYR A 1073 -16.74 25.71 8.82
CA TYR A 1073 -15.44 25.46 9.42
C TYR A 1073 -15.14 26.46 10.53
N THR A 1074 -14.34 26.03 11.51
CA THR A 1074 -13.73 26.94 12.49
C THR A 1074 -12.23 26.74 12.57
N VAL A 1075 -11.50 27.84 12.78
CA VAL A 1075 -10.07 27.86 13.06
C VAL A 1075 -9.88 28.45 14.45
N HIS A 1076 -9.28 27.65 15.33
CA HIS A 1076 -9.01 28.05 16.70
C HIS A 1076 -7.56 28.52 16.76
N LEU A 1077 -7.36 29.77 17.19
CA LEU A 1077 -6.02 30.33 17.34
C LEU A 1077 -5.55 30.03 18.76
N LEU A 1078 -4.64 29.09 18.90
CA LEU A 1078 -4.08 28.65 20.15
C LEU A 1078 -2.73 29.34 20.40
N GLY A 1079 -2.14 29.12 21.57
CA GLY A 1079 -0.79 29.58 21.87
C GLY A 1079 -0.72 31.01 22.43
N GLY A 1080 -0.06 31.14 23.59
CA GLY A 1080 0.33 32.41 24.23
C GLY A 1080 -0.79 33.45 24.51
N SER A 1081 -0.39 34.52 25.19
CA SER A 1081 -1.24 35.71 25.41
C SER A 1081 -0.65 36.92 24.68
N GLY A 1082 -1.49 37.73 24.06
CA GLY A 1082 -1.04 38.88 23.25
C GLY A 1082 -1.93 39.12 22.04
N ARG A 1083 -1.54 40.03 21.16
CA ARG A 1083 -2.22 40.27 19.87
C ARG A 1083 -1.83 39.22 18.84
N VAL A 1084 -2.81 38.73 18.08
CA VAL A 1084 -2.60 37.79 16.98
C VAL A 1084 -3.48 38.20 15.81
N LEU A 1085 -2.93 38.14 14.60
CA LEU A 1085 -3.67 38.37 13.37
C LEU A 1085 -4.12 37.01 12.84
N ALA A 1086 -5.43 36.81 12.84
CA ALA A 1086 -6.09 35.64 12.28
C ALA A 1086 -6.58 35.93 10.87
N GLU A 1087 -6.25 35.09 9.90
CA GLU A 1087 -6.66 35.32 8.51
C GLU A 1087 -7.13 34.03 7.85
N ILE A 1088 -8.18 34.14 7.06
CA ILE A 1088 -8.71 33.09 6.19
C ILE A 1088 -8.81 33.65 4.79
N TYR A 1089 -8.17 32.99 3.84
CA TYR A 1089 -8.21 33.34 2.42
C TYR A 1089 -8.81 32.18 1.62
N ALA A 1090 -9.70 32.49 0.69
CA ALA A 1090 -10.23 31.59 -0.32
C ALA A 1090 -10.17 32.31 -1.68
N PRO A 1091 -8.97 32.57 -2.22
CA PRO A 1091 -8.71 33.46 -3.36
C PRO A 1091 -9.30 32.98 -4.67
#